data_AF-W9QLW9-F1
#
_entry.id   AF-W9QLW9-F1
#
_cell.length_a   1.000
_cell.length_b   1.000
_cell.length_c   1.000
_cell.angle_alpha   90.00
_cell.angle_beta   90.00
_cell.angle_gamma   90.00
#
_symmetry.space_group_name_H-M   'P 1'
#
loop_
_entity.id
_entity.type
_entity.pdbx_description
1 polymer ?
#
loop_
_entity_poly.entity_id
_entity_poly.type
_entity_poly.pdbx_seq_one_letter_code
_entity_poly.pdbx_strand_id
1 'polypeptide(L)'
;MPSDNYNFGDVFQAIYIAKQKPSPPPVAEDMKVVLQSFPPLGKVTPIQGTKVTLTAVLEIPKFRANEPWEASVWHSVDGSDWKDLEVASITETGVPQTLQVLDDSMARFYFTSSFSFTASVQFTLKFRHSPDADWRWIRDEQGLNDGLIVNASNRISSSDLSDLIPDLNSQDWSVKPRLSQSPRTSLWSLEAVIPAANGDESTYRDISVGTPWGSFVRWFSLVRLWSPWLAPRHGHSQFNLDKDAILCCFLSPQGQNLVFLAVGGVSHVLPVFRSEPNGKLHVHIRNDGLSEEKAVILVSVGDDFDCAIASVMYHARDMVAGTKKASDEWSQELSALKNDFKPEWLEYWFDGLGFCTWNALGQRLTDQKIFDALDKLSEHNIQVSSLIIDDNWQSIDYRGPSQFQYGWNDFEAEPKAFPKGLKSTISHIRQNHPHIQHIAVWHALLGYWGGIAPDGKLAKTYKTIEVTREDADRRNLPLGGKMTVIAQEDVNRFYDDFYRFLSDAGIDAVKTDAQFMIDTWIEASPRRDLINTYLDAWTISTLRHFSAKAISCMSQFPEALFHSQMPTNRPTILVRNSDDFFPEIPASHPWHVWTNAHNAIFMQHLNVLPDWDMFQTVHEYSGFHAAARCVSGGPIYITDVPGEHDMDLIEQMSGHTPRGKTVIFRPSSLGKAVDPYIGYDDDLLLKVGSYHGENYLEGGE
;
A
#
# COMPACT_ATOMS: atom_id res chain seq x y z
N MET A 1 -3.47 11.48 29.27
CA MET A 1 -4.77 11.67 28.61
C MET A 1 -4.53 12.57 27.41
N PRO A 2 -5.19 12.35 26.26
CA PRO A 2 -5.38 13.43 25.29
C PRO A 2 -6.07 14.59 26.00
N SER A 3 -5.68 15.83 25.72
CA SER A 3 -6.46 16.98 26.18
C SER A 3 -7.83 16.97 25.52
N ASP A 4 -8.85 17.54 26.18
CA ASP A 4 -10.26 17.56 25.72
C ASP A 4 -10.47 18.32 24.38
N ASN A 5 -9.40 18.79 23.73
CA ASN A 5 -9.37 19.46 22.43
C ASN A 5 -8.67 18.63 21.32
N TYR A 6 -8.27 17.38 21.55
CA TYR A 6 -7.61 16.56 20.52
C TYR A 6 -8.61 15.96 19.53
N ASN A 7 -8.87 16.66 18.42
CA ASN A 7 -9.60 16.11 17.29
C ASN A 7 -8.65 15.34 16.35
N PHE A 8 -8.74 14.01 16.35
CA PHE A 8 -7.92 13.18 15.46
C PHE A 8 -8.27 13.37 13.98
N GLY A 9 -9.51 13.75 13.63
CA GLY A 9 -9.90 14.01 12.24
C GLY A 9 -9.14 15.19 11.62
N ASP A 10 -8.98 16.29 12.35
CA ASP A 10 -8.21 17.47 11.90
C ASP A 10 -6.73 17.12 11.72
N VAL A 11 -6.19 16.31 12.64
CA VAL A 11 -4.80 15.80 12.58
C VAL A 11 -4.62 14.81 11.42
N PHE A 12 -5.62 13.98 11.14
CA PHE A 12 -5.60 13.04 10.02
C PHE A 12 -5.45 13.79 8.70
N GLN A 13 -6.31 14.77 8.44
CA GLN A 13 -6.25 15.62 7.25
C GLN A 13 -4.89 16.31 7.11
N ALA A 14 -4.32 16.82 8.21
CA ALA A 14 -3.09 17.62 8.19
C ALA A 14 -1.79 16.79 8.05
N ILE A 15 -1.75 15.53 8.51
CA ILE A 15 -0.53 14.70 8.54
C ILE A 15 -0.50 13.64 7.44
N TYR A 16 -1.66 13.06 7.11
CA TYR A 16 -1.77 11.87 6.27
C TYR A 16 -2.01 12.25 4.81
N ILE A 17 -3.02 13.08 4.61
CA ILE A 17 -3.47 13.57 3.30
C ILE A 17 -2.61 14.75 2.87
N ALA A 18 -2.35 14.86 1.55
CA ALA A 18 -1.73 16.06 0.99
C ALA A 18 -2.66 17.28 1.10
N LYS A 19 -2.11 18.49 1.01
CA LYS A 19 -2.90 19.71 1.12
C LYS A 19 -3.77 19.90 -0.14
N GLN A 20 -5.04 19.57 -0.01
CA GLN A 20 -6.02 19.62 -1.09
C GLN A 20 -6.32 21.05 -1.58
N LYS A 21 -6.76 21.14 -2.84
CA LYS A 21 -7.40 22.34 -3.40
C LYS A 21 -8.82 22.50 -2.83
N PRO A 22 -9.38 23.72 -2.76
CA PRO A 22 -10.81 23.89 -2.52
C PRO A 22 -11.62 23.32 -3.68
N SER A 23 -12.77 22.71 -3.40
CA SER A 23 -13.69 22.23 -4.43
C SER A 23 -14.15 23.37 -5.35
N PRO A 24 -14.34 23.12 -6.66
CA PRO A 24 -14.95 24.11 -7.55
C PRO A 24 -16.38 24.46 -7.08
N PRO A 25 -16.87 25.70 -7.35
CA PRO A 25 -18.23 26.09 -7.01
C PRO A 25 -19.25 25.13 -7.64
N PRO A 26 -20.30 24.69 -6.91
CA PRO A 26 -21.29 23.77 -7.46
C PRO A 26 -22.08 24.45 -8.58
N VAL A 27 -22.01 23.87 -9.78
CA VAL A 27 -22.85 24.24 -10.92
C VAL A 27 -24.24 23.64 -10.72
N ALA A 28 -25.30 24.43 -10.96
CA ALA A 28 -26.68 23.94 -10.89
C ALA A 28 -26.91 22.77 -11.87
N GLU A 29 -27.72 21.77 -11.49
CA GLU A 29 -27.86 20.52 -12.26
C GLU A 29 -28.36 20.73 -13.70
N ASP A 30 -29.22 21.73 -13.92
CA ASP A 30 -29.73 22.16 -15.22
C ASP A 30 -28.69 22.88 -16.10
N MET A 31 -27.58 23.31 -15.49
CA MET A 31 -26.43 23.98 -16.10
C MET A 31 -25.17 23.12 -16.13
N LYS A 32 -25.24 21.88 -15.61
CA LYS A 32 -24.12 20.93 -15.54
C LYS A 32 -23.65 20.54 -16.93
N VAL A 33 -22.35 20.68 -17.18
CA VAL A 33 -21.72 20.28 -18.44
C VAL A 33 -20.52 19.38 -18.12
N VAL A 34 -20.44 18.24 -18.79
CA VAL A 34 -19.28 17.35 -18.71
C VAL A 34 -18.51 17.39 -20.01
N LEU A 35 -17.26 17.82 -20.00
CA LEU A 35 -16.39 17.79 -21.18
C LEU A 35 -15.10 17.05 -20.86
N GLN A 36 -14.89 15.90 -21.51
CA GLN A 36 -13.71 15.05 -21.33
C GLN A 36 -13.09 14.72 -22.68
N SER A 37 -11.84 14.24 -22.70
CA SER A 37 -11.16 13.83 -23.94
C SER A 37 -10.28 12.61 -23.81
N PHE A 38 -9.93 12.05 -24.95
CA PHE A 38 -8.74 11.23 -25.16
C PHE A 38 -7.87 11.86 -26.27
N PRO A 39 -6.57 12.15 -26.05
CA PRO A 39 -5.85 12.08 -24.78
C PRO A 39 -6.52 12.87 -23.64
N PRO A 40 -6.41 12.41 -22.39
CA PRO A 40 -7.08 13.02 -21.24
C PRO A 40 -6.42 14.32 -20.78
N LEU A 41 -7.26 15.22 -20.27
CA LEU A 41 -6.84 16.38 -19.48
C LEU A 41 -6.19 15.95 -18.16
N GLY A 42 -5.38 16.84 -17.58
CA GLY A 42 -4.67 16.64 -16.32
C GLY A 42 -3.53 15.63 -16.35
N LYS A 43 -3.32 14.92 -17.46
CA LYS A 43 -2.31 13.85 -17.59
C LYS A 43 -1.25 14.15 -18.62
N VAL A 44 -0.11 13.48 -18.45
CA VAL A 44 0.89 13.30 -19.50
C VAL A 44 0.54 12.05 -20.29
N THR A 45 0.45 12.16 -21.62
CA THR A 45 0.16 11.04 -22.53
C THR A 45 1.31 10.87 -23.53
N PRO A 46 2.20 9.88 -23.32
CA PRO A 46 3.23 9.51 -24.29
C PRO A 46 2.60 8.90 -25.55
N ILE A 47 2.99 9.39 -26.73
CA ILE A 47 2.50 8.91 -28.02
C ILE A 47 3.68 8.65 -28.96
N GLN A 48 3.59 7.57 -29.74
CA GLN A 48 4.56 7.26 -30.79
C GLN A 48 4.19 7.97 -32.10
N GLY A 49 5.16 8.64 -32.71
CA GLY A 49 4.98 9.41 -33.94
C GLY A 49 4.58 10.88 -33.71
N THR A 50 4.43 11.60 -34.83
CA THR A 50 4.28 13.07 -34.87
C THR A 50 2.85 13.54 -35.12
N LYS A 51 1.86 12.63 -35.10
CA LYS A 51 0.44 12.96 -35.28
C LYS A 51 -0.42 12.26 -34.24
N VAL A 52 -1.34 13.00 -33.65
CA VAL A 52 -2.31 12.51 -32.65
C VAL A 52 -3.71 12.99 -33.00
N THR A 53 -4.70 12.11 -32.85
CA THR A 53 -6.12 12.46 -32.88
C THR A 53 -6.60 12.70 -31.46
N LEU A 54 -7.24 13.84 -31.20
CA LEU A 54 -7.98 14.09 -29.99
C LEU A 54 -9.47 13.85 -30.27
N THR A 55 -10.13 13.12 -29.39
CA THR A 55 -11.58 12.94 -29.36
C THR A 55 -12.10 13.49 -28.03
N ALA A 56 -13.05 14.41 -28.08
CA ALA A 56 -13.74 14.94 -26.91
C ALA A 56 -15.18 14.44 -26.85
N VAL A 57 -15.71 14.27 -25.64
CA VAL A 57 -17.12 13.97 -25.37
C VAL A 57 -17.68 15.09 -24.48
N LEU A 58 -18.79 15.67 -24.93
CA LEU A 58 -19.58 16.67 -24.23
C LEU A 58 -20.89 16.02 -23.78
N GLU A 59 -21.15 15.95 -22.48
CA GLU A 59 -22.43 15.54 -21.91
C GLU A 59 -23.17 16.75 -21.33
N ILE A 60 -24.45 16.86 -21.67
CA ILE A 60 -25.34 17.94 -21.21
C ILE A 60 -26.75 17.40 -20.93
N PRO A 61 -27.57 18.08 -20.10
CA PRO A 61 -28.97 17.72 -19.89
C PRO A 61 -29.76 17.63 -21.20
N LYS A 62 -30.50 16.55 -21.42
CA LYS A 62 -31.14 16.21 -22.70
C LYS A 62 -32.14 17.25 -23.21
N PHE A 63 -32.75 18.04 -22.31
CA PHE A 63 -33.62 19.15 -22.71
C PHE A 63 -32.88 20.28 -23.47
N ARG A 64 -31.55 20.35 -23.33
CA ARG A 64 -30.64 21.29 -24.00
C ARG A 64 -29.99 20.74 -25.27
N ALA A 65 -30.31 19.51 -25.66
CA ALA A 65 -29.69 18.82 -26.79
C ALA A 65 -29.94 19.46 -28.16
N ASN A 66 -30.94 20.35 -28.27
CA ASN A 66 -31.25 21.09 -29.49
C ASN A 66 -30.55 22.47 -29.56
N GLU A 67 -29.81 22.86 -28.53
CA GLU A 67 -28.96 24.07 -28.57
C GLU A 67 -27.73 23.79 -29.46
N PRO A 68 -27.22 24.77 -30.24
CA PRO A 68 -26.06 24.60 -31.09
C PRO A 68 -24.76 24.61 -30.27
N TRP A 69 -24.49 23.50 -29.59
CA TRP A 69 -23.28 23.31 -28.77
C TRP A 69 -22.02 23.21 -29.62
N GLU A 70 -21.04 24.01 -29.25
CA GLU A 70 -19.70 24.02 -29.82
C GLU A 70 -18.66 23.68 -28.75
N ALA A 71 -17.62 22.98 -29.16
CA ALA A 71 -16.39 22.79 -28.39
C ALA A 71 -15.20 23.34 -29.20
N SER A 72 -14.13 23.72 -28.51
CA SER A 72 -12.84 24.08 -29.12
C SER A 72 -11.70 23.54 -28.26
N VAL A 73 -10.60 23.16 -28.90
CA VAL A 73 -9.36 22.85 -28.21
C VAL A 73 -8.46 24.08 -28.27
N TRP A 74 -8.16 24.64 -27.11
CA TRP A 74 -7.13 25.66 -26.96
C TRP A 74 -5.80 24.95 -26.72
N HIS A 75 -4.77 25.22 -27.54
CA HIS A 75 -3.53 24.43 -27.49
C HIS A 75 -2.27 25.19 -27.84
N SER A 76 -1.14 24.69 -27.33
CA SER A 76 0.23 25.04 -27.71
C SER A 76 0.92 23.79 -28.28
N VAL A 77 1.57 23.91 -29.45
CA VAL A 77 2.38 22.84 -30.06
C VAL A 77 3.86 23.21 -29.96
N ASP A 78 4.70 22.30 -29.49
CA ASP A 78 6.15 22.46 -29.43
C ASP A 78 6.62 23.77 -28.73
N GLY A 79 5.83 24.25 -27.76
CA GLY A 79 6.10 25.50 -27.02
C GLY A 79 5.73 26.81 -27.75
N SER A 80 4.99 26.74 -28.87
CA SER A 80 4.45 27.91 -29.57
C SER A 80 3.32 28.61 -28.79
N ASP A 81 2.97 29.84 -29.21
CA ASP A 81 1.83 30.57 -28.65
C ASP A 81 0.54 29.75 -28.71
N TRP A 82 -0.27 29.87 -27.66
CA TRP A 82 -1.55 29.17 -27.58
C TRP A 82 -2.55 29.72 -28.59
N LYS A 83 -3.30 28.81 -29.23
CA LYS A 83 -4.29 29.14 -30.26
C LYS A 83 -5.50 28.24 -30.21
N ASP A 84 -6.57 28.71 -30.84
CA ASP A 84 -7.81 27.97 -31.02
C ASP A 84 -7.70 26.97 -32.17
N LEU A 85 -8.22 25.77 -31.92
CA LEU A 85 -8.51 24.78 -32.95
C LEU A 85 -9.94 24.29 -32.75
N GLU A 86 -10.81 24.71 -33.66
CA GLU A 86 -12.19 24.24 -33.74
C GLU A 86 -12.21 22.72 -33.92
N VAL A 87 -13.05 22.02 -33.16
CA VAL A 87 -13.20 20.56 -33.24
C VAL A 87 -14.46 20.21 -34.03
N ALA A 88 -14.34 19.29 -34.98
CA ALA A 88 -15.46 18.88 -35.82
C ALA A 88 -16.37 17.91 -35.05
N SER A 89 -17.69 18.13 -35.10
CA SER A 89 -18.68 17.18 -34.56
C SER A 89 -18.67 15.86 -35.34
N ILE A 90 -18.70 14.73 -34.61
CA ILE A 90 -18.76 13.38 -35.18
C ILE A 90 -20.24 12.98 -35.28
N THR A 91 -20.78 12.94 -36.50
CA THR A 91 -22.23 12.76 -36.71
C THR A 91 -22.67 11.31 -36.92
N GLU A 92 -21.89 10.46 -37.62
CA GLU A 92 -22.36 9.11 -38.00
C GLU A 92 -21.28 8.00 -37.94
N THR A 93 -20.05 8.27 -38.42
CA THR A 93 -18.98 7.25 -38.48
C THR A 93 -17.81 7.56 -37.55
N GLY A 94 -17.37 6.59 -36.75
CA GLY A 94 -16.21 6.74 -35.85
C GLY A 94 -16.54 7.26 -34.45
N VAL A 95 -17.82 7.27 -34.06
CA VAL A 95 -18.26 7.58 -32.69
C VAL A 95 -17.67 6.55 -31.70
N PRO A 96 -17.11 6.97 -30.56
CA PRO A 96 -16.63 6.05 -29.52
C PRO A 96 -17.70 5.07 -29.05
N GLN A 97 -17.35 3.79 -28.92
CA GLN A 97 -18.24 2.79 -28.36
C GLN A 97 -18.50 3.08 -26.88
N THR A 98 -19.78 3.14 -26.49
CA THR A 98 -20.18 3.21 -25.08
C THR A 98 -20.33 1.79 -24.53
N LEU A 99 -19.74 1.52 -23.35
CA LEU A 99 -19.73 0.20 -22.70
C LEU A 99 -20.79 0.04 -21.59
N GLN A 100 -21.45 1.12 -21.19
CA GLN A 100 -22.45 1.17 -20.11
C GLN A 100 -23.78 1.72 -20.63
N VAL A 101 -24.89 1.44 -19.94
CA VAL A 101 -26.17 2.09 -20.26
C VAL A 101 -26.03 3.59 -19.97
N LEU A 102 -26.46 4.42 -20.92
CA LEU A 102 -26.47 5.88 -20.76
C LEU A 102 -27.62 6.30 -19.87
N ASP A 103 -27.41 7.35 -19.07
CA ASP A 103 -28.52 8.04 -18.43
C ASP A 103 -29.39 8.72 -19.50
N ASP A 104 -30.64 8.31 -19.57
CA ASP A 104 -31.65 8.85 -20.47
C ASP A 104 -32.01 10.32 -20.17
N SER A 105 -31.51 10.90 -19.06
CA SER A 105 -31.61 12.33 -18.74
C SER A 105 -30.57 13.20 -19.47
N MET A 106 -29.52 12.60 -20.02
CA MET A 106 -28.38 13.29 -20.65
C MET A 106 -28.31 13.08 -22.17
N ALA A 107 -27.64 13.98 -22.87
CA ALA A 107 -27.29 13.88 -24.27
C ALA A 107 -25.76 13.98 -24.44
N ARG A 108 -25.20 13.15 -25.33
CA ARG A 108 -23.77 13.12 -25.64
C ARG A 108 -23.48 13.65 -27.04
N PHE A 109 -22.50 14.52 -27.14
CA PHE A 109 -21.94 15.02 -28.40
C PHE A 109 -20.46 14.66 -28.44
N TYR A 110 -19.99 14.22 -29.60
CA TYR A 110 -18.59 13.82 -29.78
C TYR A 110 -17.93 14.75 -30.78
N PHE A 111 -16.70 15.15 -30.48
CA PHE A 111 -15.93 16.06 -31.30
C PHE A 111 -14.54 15.48 -31.56
N THR A 112 -13.94 15.78 -32.71
CA THR A 112 -12.60 15.32 -33.06
C THR A 112 -11.74 16.41 -33.68
N SER A 113 -10.43 16.32 -33.44
CA SER A 113 -9.42 17.07 -34.18
C SER A 113 -8.09 16.32 -34.20
N SER A 114 -7.11 16.83 -34.94
CA SER A 114 -5.79 16.22 -35.07
C SER A 114 -4.68 17.25 -34.96
N PHE A 115 -3.64 16.92 -34.20
CA PHE A 115 -2.43 17.72 -34.07
C PHE A 115 -1.28 17.04 -34.81
N SER A 116 -0.46 17.86 -35.48
CA SER A 116 0.90 17.47 -35.90
C SER A 116 1.89 18.19 -34.97
N PHE A 117 2.86 17.47 -34.43
CA PHE A 117 3.78 17.96 -33.41
C PHE A 117 5.13 17.23 -33.47
N THR A 118 6.18 17.85 -32.95
CA THR A 118 7.55 17.32 -33.00
C THR A 118 8.02 16.80 -31.64
N ALA A 119 7.68 17.53 -30.57
CA ALA A 119 8.09 17.28 -29.20
C ALA A 119 6.88 17.12 -28.27
N SER A 120 5.93 18.06 -28.28
CA SER A 120 4.78 18.02 -27.37
C SER A 120 3.57 18.85 -27.83
N VAL A 121 2.41 18.56 -27.23
CA VAL A 121 1.21 19.41 -27.31
C VAL A 121 0.66 19.61 -25.91
N GLN A 122 0.55 20.86 -25.47
CA GLN A 122 -0.25 21.22 -24.29
C GLN A 122 -1.62 21.67 -24.76
N PHE A 123 -2.68 21.22 -24.10
CA PHE A 123 -4.04 21.57 -24.52
C PHE A 123 -5.04 21.61 -23.36
N THR A 124 -6.09 22.39 -23.55
CA THR A 124 -7.27 22.44 -22.70
C THR A 124 -8.52 22.59 -23.56
N LEU A 125 -9.71 22.43 -22.96
CA LEU A 125 -10.98 22.45 -23.68
C LEU A 125 -11.86 23.60 -23.22
N LYS A 126 -12.60 24.17 -24.17
CA LYS A 126 -13.66 25.14 -23.90
C LYS A 126 -14.90 24.81 -24.70
N PHE A 127 -16.06 25.22 -24.20
CA PHE A 127 -17.36 24.96 -24.82
C PHE A 127 -18.29 26.17 -24.74
N ARG A 128 -19.30 26.19 -25.59
CA ARG A 128 -20.41 27.15 -25.54
C ARG A 128 -21.68 26.54 -26.13
N HIS A 129 -22.83 27.10 -25.77
CA HIS A 129 -24.14 26.59 -26.17
C HIS A 129 -24.74 27.33 -27.39
N SER A 130 -24.07 28.38 -27.87
CA SER A 130 -24.41 29.08 -29.11
C SER A 130 -23.23 29.90 -29.65
N PRO A 131 -23.26 30.28 -30.95
CA PRO A 131 -22.22 31.12 -31.56
C PRO A 131 -22.08 32.53 -30.94
N ASP A 132 -23.13 33.03 -30.30
CA ASP A 132 -23.17 34.35 -29.64
C ASP A 132 -22.86 34.28 -28.14
N ALA A 133 -22.72 33.08 -27.57
CA ALA A 133 -22.39 32.89 -26.16
C ALA A 133 -20.87 32.94 -25.92
N ASP A 134 -20.50 33.42 -24.73
CA ASP A 134 -19.12 33.37 -24.23
C ASP A 134 -18.63 31.92 -24.09
N TRP A 135 -17.34 31.72 -24.35
CA TRP A 135 -16.67 30.44 -24.11
C TRP A 135 -16.46 30.18 -22.62
N ARG A 136 -16.88 29.00 -22.15
CA ARG A 136 -16.61 28.48 -20.80
C ARG A 136 -15.46 27.48 -20.84
N TRP A 137 -14.55 27.55 -19.88
CA TRP A 137 -13.36 26.69 -19.82
C TRP A 137 -13.60 25.49 -18.92
N ILE A 138 -13.20 24.29 -19.36
CA ILE A 138 -13.39 23.07 -18.56
C ILE A 138 -12.60 23.10 -17.24
N ARG A 139 -11.46 23.81 -17.21
CA ARG A 139 -10.66 24.02 -16.00
C ARG A 139 -11.46 24.75 -14.92
N ASP A 140 -12.25 25.75 -15.31
CA ASP A 140 -13.02 26.58 -14.37
C ASP A 140 -14.27 25.83 -13.86
N GLU A 141 -14.81 24.93 -14.67
CA GLU A 141 -16.03 24.15 -14.39
C GLU A 141 -15.77 22.84 -13.64
N GLN A 142 -14.59 22.23 -13.80
CA GLN A 142 -14.25 20.91 -13.24
C GLN A 142 -12.89 20.83 -12.54
N GLY A 143 -12.10 21.91 -12.49
CA GLY A 143 -10.74 21.89 -11.91
C GLY A 143 -9.68 21.20 -12.78
N LEU A 144 -10.06 20.58 -13.91
CA LEU A 144 -9.16 19.79 -14.75
C LEU A 144 -8.00 20.63 -15.30
N ASN A 145 -6.78 20.20 -14.98
CA ASN A 145 -5.54 20.76 -15.49
C ASN A 145 -5.36 20.42 -16.99
N ASP A 146 -4.40 21.07 -17.65
CA ASP A 146 -4.14 20.83 -19.07
C ASP A 146 -3.65 19.40 -19.33
N GLY A 147 -4.02 18.85 -20.49
CA GLY A 147 -3.42 17.63 -21.01
C GLY A 147 -2.06 17.95 -21.65
N LEU A 148 -1.09 17.07 -21.46
CA LEU A 148 0.24 17.15 -22.07
C LEU A 148 0.50 15.90 -22.90
N ILE A 149 0.55 16.03 -24.22
CA ILE A 149 0.98 14.97 -25.13
C ILE A 149 2.49 15.12 -25.35
N VAL A 150 3.24 14.01 -25.29
CA VAL A 150 4.71 14.00 -25.51
C VAL A 150 5.10 12.97 -26.57
N ASN A 151 6.09 13.31 -27.40
CA ASN A 151 6.57 12.43 -28.47
C ASN A 151 7.57 11.40 -27.91
N ALA A 152 7.07 10.19 -27.66
CA ALA A 152 7.82 9.05 -27.16
C ALA A 152 8.77 8.42 -28.19
N SER A 153 8.79 8.90 -29.43
CA SER A 153 9.78 8.50 -30.44
C SER A 153 11.12 9.22 -30.28
N ASN A 154 11.16 10.37 -29.59
CA ASN A 154 12.38 11.15 -29.32
C ASN A 154 13.07 10.76 -27.99
N ARG A 155 12.86 9.51 -27.54
CA ARG A 155 13.36 9.02 -26.25
C ARG A 155 14.89 9.01 -26.17
N ILE A 156 15.43 9.22 -24.97
CA ILE A 156 16.87 9.10 -24.70
C ILE A 156 17.20 7.62 -24.50
N SER A 157 18.15 7.13 -25.30
CA SER A 157 18.67 5.76 -25.22
C SER A 157 20.15 5.82 -24.90
N SER A 158 20.52 5.62 -23.63
CA SER A 158 21.91 5.52 -23.19
C SER A 158 22.19 4.27 -22.35
N SER A 159 23.44 3.85 -22.39
CA SER A 159 24.05 2.87 -21.47
C SER A 159 24.72 3.51 -20.25
N ASP A 160 24.93 4.83 -20.26
CA ASP A 160 25.46 5.60 -19.14
C ASP A 160 24.31 6.30 -18.39
N LEU A 161 24.29 6.16 -17.07
CA LEU A 161 23.29 6.80 -16.23
C LEU A 161 23.49 8.34 -16.17
N SER A 162 24.70 8.82 -16.44
CA SER A 162 25.05 10.25 -16.46
C SER A 162 24.32 11.01 -17.56
N ASP A 163 23.97 10.36 -18.67
CA ASP A 163 23.14 10.96 -19.73
C ASP A 163 21.67 11.12 -19.30
N LEU A 164 21.23 10.34 -18.30
CA LEU A 164 19.89 10.39 -17.71
C LEU A 164 19.84 11.25 -16.45
N ILE A 165 21.00 11.59 -15.86
CA ILE A 165 21.15 12.44 -14.66
C ILE A 165 22.38 13.34 -14.90
N PRO A 166 22.23 14.47 -15.63
CA PRO A 166 23.38 15.27 -16.07
C PRO A 166 24.23 15.88 -14.94
N ASP A 167 23.67 15.99 -13.74
CA ASP A 167 24.30 16.49 -12.52
C ASP A 167 24.57 15.38 -11.50
N LEU A 168 24.72 14.13 -11.95
CA LEU A 168 25.00 12.95 -11.11
C LEU A 168 26.26 13.14 -10.25
N ASN A 169 26.14 12.93 -8.93
CA ASN A 169 27.28 12.94 -8.02
C ASN A 169 28.15 11.68 -8.17
N SER A 170 28.98 11.67 -9.22
CA SER A 170 29.95 10.61 -9.52
C SER A 170 31.19 10.60 -8.62
N GLN A 171 31.31 11.53 -7.66
CA GLN A 171 32.38 11.51 -6.66
C GLN A 171 32.07 10.54 -5.52
N ASP A 172 30.80 10.50 -5.07
CA ASP A 172 30.35 9.60 -4.01
C ASP A 172 29.72 8.30 -4.51
N TRP A 173 29.06 8.32 -5.68
CA TRP A 173 28.38 7.15 -6.23
C TRP A 173 29.22 6.39 -7.26
N SER A 174 29.45 5.10 -6.99
CA SER A 174 29.93 4.15 -7.99
C SER A 174 28.75 3.63 -8.81
N VAL A 175 28.62 4.09 -10.05
CA VAL A 175 27.62 3.60 -11.01
C VAL A 175 28.06 2.27 -11.60
N LYS A 176 27.20 1.26 -11.59
CA LYS A 176 27.44 -0.02 -12.28
C LYS A 176 26.23 -0.46 -13.09
N PRO A 177 26.36 -0.75 -14.40
CA PRO A 177 25.28 -1.33 -15.18
C PRO A 177 24.97 -2.75 -14.70
N ARG A 178 23.70 -3.14 -14.78
CA ARG A 178 23.19 -4.46 -14.41
C ARG A 178 22.35 -5.02 -15.55
N LEU A 179 22.30 -6.36 -15.66
CA LEU A 179 21.38 -7.01 -16.58
C LEU A 179 19.96 -6.88 -16.03
N SER A 180 19.07 -6.22 -16.77
CA SER A 180 17.64 -6.23 -16.47
C SER A 180 17.01 -7.55 -16.92
N GLN A 181 16.09 -8.06 -16.10
CA GLN A 181 15.20 -9.19 -16.44
C GLN A 181 13.85 -8.72 -16.99
N SER A 182 13.62 -7.41 -17.05
CA SER A 182 12.36 -6.79 -17.48
C SER A 182 12.48 -6.22 -18.91
N PRO A 183 11.53 -6.49 -19.82
CA PRO A 183 11.66 -6.15 -21.23
C PRO A 183 11.72 -4.63 -21.46
N ARG A 184 12.56 -4.21 -22.41
CA ARG A 184 12.72 -2.80 -22.82
C ARG A 184 13.13 -1.85 -21.67
N THR A 185 13.95 -2.34 -20.75
CA THR A 185 14.52 -1.52 -19.67
C THR A 185 16.05 -1.63 -19.61
N SER A 186 16.69 -0.54 -19.16
CA SER A 186 18.10 -0.56 -18.71
C SER A 186 18.14 -0.41 -17.19
N LEU A 187 19.12 -1.03 -16.54
CA LEU A 187 19.23 -1.10 -15.08
C LEU A 187 20.67 -0.78 -14.65
N TRP A 188 20.81 -0.02 -13.57
CA TRP A 188 22.07 0.28 -12.90
C TRP A 188 21.90 0.13 -11.38
N SER A 189 23.02 -0.08 -10.69
CA SER A 189 23.13 0.11 -9.25
C SER A 189 24.05 1.30 -8.97
N LEU A 190 23.61 2.26 -8.17
CA LEU A 190 24.48 3.22 -7.50
C LEU A 190 24.95 2.58 -6.18
N GLU A 191 26.26 2.44 -6.00
CA GLU A 191 26.86 1.94 -4.77
C GLU A 191 27.64 3.05 -4.06
N ALA A 192 27.41 3.23 -2.75
CA ALA A 192 28.20 4.12 -1.89
C ALA A 192 28.68 3.39 -0.64
N VAL A 193 29.88 3.73 -0.19
CA VAL A 193 30.53 3.14 0.98
C VAL A 193 30.18 3.95 2.23
N ILE A 194 29.74 3.25 3.28
CA ILE A 194 29.24 3.80 4.55
C ILE A 194 30.10 3.25 5.69
N PRO A 195 30.74 4.10 6.52
CA PRO A 195 31.56 3.61 7.63
C PRO A 195 30.75 2.83 8.67
N ALA A 196 31.44 2.01 9.47
CA ALA A 196 30.85 1.24 10.57
C ALA A 196 30.16 2.14 11.62
N ALA A 197 29.20 1.57 12.35
CA ALA A 197 28.68 2.10 13.60
C ALA A 197 29.75 2.11 14.71
N ASN A 198 29.65 3.05 15.64
CA ASN A 198 30.50 3.16 16.82
C ASN A 198 29.77 2.59 18.05
N GLY A 199 29.79 1.26 18.20
CA GLY A 199 29.07 0.57 19.26
C GLY A 199 27.55 0.61 19.04
N ASP A 200 26.85 1.44 19.82
CA ASP A 200 25.41 1.69 19.68
C ASP A 200 25.08 2.97 18.88
N GLU A 201 26.09 3.78 18.52
CA GLU A 201 25.92 4.95 17.68
C GLU A 201 26.01 4.57 16.19
N SER A 202 24.91 4.68 15.44
CA SER A 202 24.93 4.49 13.99
C SER A 202 25.78 5.53 13.28
N THR A 203 26.42 5.13 12.18
CA THR A 203 26.99 6.09 11.23
C THR A 203 25.96 6.46 10.17
N TYR A 204 25.94 7.74 9.79
CA TYR A 204 25.07 8.27 8.74
C TYR A 204 25.88 8.86 7.57
N ARG A 205 25.32 8.77 6.37
CA ARG A 205 25.74 9.57 5.21
C ARG A 205 24.54 10.14 4.48
N ASP A 206 24.68 11.38 4.06
CA ASP A 206 23.74 12.13 3.24
C ASP A 206 24.43 12.40 1.89
N ILE A 207 23.88 11.85 0.80
CA ILE A 207 24.52 11.87 -0.53
C ILE A 207 23.49 12.26 -1.59
N SER A 208 23.75 13.39 -2.28
CA SER A 208 22.99 13.82 -3.45
C SER A 208 23.08 12.79 -4.58
N VAL A 209 21.98 12.54 -5.29
CA VAL A 209 21.98 11.77 -6.55
C VAL A 209 22.06 12.74 -7.71
N GLY A 210 21.10 13.68 -7.80
CA GLY A 210 20.97 14.63 -8.91
C GLY A 210 19.52 14.80 -9.37
N THR A 211 19.34 15.27 -10.60
CA THR A 211 18.05 15.62 -11.20
C THR A 211 17.77 14.74 -12.42
N PRO A 212 16.74 13.87 -12.41
CA PRO A 212 16.32 13.08 -13.57
C PRO A 212 16.13 13.93 -14.83
N TRP A 213 16.91 13.61 -15.88
CA TRP A 213 17.07 14.33 -17.16
C TRP A 213 17.34 15.84 -17.05
N GLY A 214 17.78 16.32 -15.88
CA GLY A 214 17.80 17.76 -15.54
C GLY A 214 16.40 18.40 -15.41
N SER A 215 15.34 17.72 -15.83
CA SER A 215 13.93 18.13 -15.71
C SER A 215 12.98 16.97 -15.98
N PHE A 216 11.84 16.94 -15.29
CA PHE A 216 10.78 15.94 -15.44
C PHE A 216 9.40 16.64 -15.39
N VAL A 217 8.34 15.95 -15.81
CA VAL A 217 6.98 16.51 -15.91
C VAL A 217 6.02 16.03 -14.82
N ARG A 218 6.30 14.85 -14.25
CA ARG A 218 5.60 14.24 -13.12
C ARG A 218 6.58 13.40 -12.29
N TRP A 219 6.26 13.21 -11.03
CA TRP A 219 6.88 12.21 -10.17
C TRP A 219 5.86 11.52 -9.26
N PHE A 220 6.23 10.31 -8.82
CA PHE A 220 5.52 9.46 -7.88
C PHE A 220 6.53 8.91 -6.87
N SER A 221 6.12 8.72 -5.62
CA SER A 221 6.97 8.13 -4.59
C SER A 221 6.13 7.40 -3.54
N LEU A 222 6.70 6.33 -2.96
CA LEU A 222 6.17 5.71 -1.75
C LEU A 222 7.02 6.13 -0.55
N VAL A 223 6.43 6.98 0.29
CA VAL A 223 7.03 7.48 1.53
C VAL A 223 6.67 6.60 2.71
N ARG A 224 7.58 6.49 3.69
CA ARG A 224 7.29 6.04 5.06
C ARG A 224 6.42 7.11 5.72
N LEU A 225 5.10 6.98 5.57
CA LEU A 225 4.06 7.86 6.14
C LEU A 225 4.33 8.11 7.63
N TRP A 226 4.65 7.03 8.31
CA TRP A 226 5.40 6.91 9.55
C TRP A 226 5.96 5.48 9.57
N SER A 227 6.73 5.11 10.60
CA SER A 227 7.47 3.84 10.65
C SER A 227 6.74 2.57 10.14
N PRO A 228 5.46 2.29 10.49
CA PRO A 228 4.80 1.07 10.02
C PRO A 228 4.32 1.07 8.56
N TRP A 229 4.02 2.24 7.97
CA TRP A 229 3.16 2.34 6.79
C TRP A 229 3.82 3.08 5.62
N LEU A 230 3.59 2.58 4.41
CA LEU A 230 3.84 3.34 3.18
C LEU A 230 2.61 4.17 2.78
N ALA A 231 2.85 5.30 2.11
CA ALA A 231 1.81 6.06 1.43
C ALA A 231 2.33 6.73 0.15
N PRO A 232 1.46 6.99 -0.84
CA PRO A 232 1.83 7.70 -2.05
C PRO A 232 2.10 9.19 -1.80
N ARG A 233 3.05 9.72 -2.59
CA ARG A 233 3.28 11.14 -2.86
C ARG A 233 3.46 11.35 -4.35
N HIS A 234 3.04 12.50 -4.83
CA HIS A 234 3.06 12.86 -6.24
C HIS A 234 3.41 14.35 -6.40
N GLY A 235 3.86 14.71 -7.60
CA GLY A 235 4.01 16.12 -7.98
C GLY A 235 4.38 16.30 -9.44
N HIS A 236 4.59 17.56 -9.82
CA HIS A 236 4.80 17.98 -11.21
C HIS A 236 6.30 18.02 -11.56
N SER A 237 6.84 19.20 -11.87
CA SER A 237 8.23 19.44 -12.28
C SER A 237 9.18 19.87 -11.15
N GLN A 238 8.70 19.87 -9.90
CA GLN A 238 9.50 20.10 -8.70
C GLN A 238 9.35 18.89 -7.77
N PHE A 239 10.46 18.26 -7.40
CA PHE A 239 10.50 17.12 -6.50
C PHE A 239 10.68 17.58 -5.05
N ASN A 240 9.74 17.18 -4.19
CA ASN A 240 9.76 17.52 -2.77
C ASN A 240 9.07 16.41 -1.97
N LEU A 241 9.78 15.87 -0.98
CA LEU A 241 9.27 14.84 -0.08
C LEU A 241 9.06 15.45 1.31
N ASP A 242 7.89 15.18 1.91
CA ASP A 242 7.59 15.53 3.31
C ASP A 242 8.14 14.51 4.32
N LYS A 243 8.57 13.34 3.83
CA LYS A 243 8.92 12.14 4.60
C LYS A 243 9.89 11.26 3.79
N ASP A 244 10.67 10.42 4.48
CA ASP A 244 11.64 9.50 3.87
C ASP A 244 10.95 8.47 2.96
N ALA A 245 11.49 8.24 1.75
CA ALA A 245 10.91 7.32 0.77
C ALA A 245 11.77 6.10 0.45
N ILE A 246 11.12 5.02 0.01
CA ILE A 246 11.80 3.79 -0.45
C ILE A 246 11.81 3.64 -1.98
N LEU A 247 10.88 4.33 -2.65
CA LEU A 247 10.66 4.29 -4.10
C LEU A 247 10.43 5.72 -4.60
N CYS A 248 11.16 6.13 -5.64
CA CYS A 248 10.89 7.38 -6.36
C CYS A 248 10.87 7.11 -7.88
N CYS A 249 9.83 7.57 -8.55
CA CYS A 249 9.61 7.36 -9.98
C CYS A 249 9.40 8.72 -10.65
N PHE A 250 10.06 8.96 -11.79
CA PHE A 250 10.01 10.23 -12.52
C PHE A 250 9.60 9.99 -13.97
N LEU A 251 8.77 10.87 -14.52
CA LEU A 251 8.34 10.84 -15.92
C LEU A 251 9.07 11.94 -16.71
N SER A 252 9.80 11.54 -17.76
CA SER A 252 10.57 12.47 -18.59
C SER A 252 9.66 13.34 -19.47
N PRO A 253 10.16 14.49 -19.97
CA PRO A 253 9.47 15.29 -20.98
C PRO A 253 9.20 14.56 -22.31
N GLN A 254 9.77 13.36 -22.51
CA GLN A 254 9.55 12.47 -23.66
C GLN A 254 8.71 11.23 -23.28
N GLY A 255 8.24 11.12 -22.03
CA GLY A 255 7.36 10.04 -21.59
C GLY A 255 8.08 8.74 -21.18
N GLN A 256 9.39 8.79 -20.88
CA GLN A 256 10.11 7.67 -20.28
C GLN A 256 10.01 7.70 -18.75
N ASN A 257 10.04 6.53 -18.12
CA ASN A 257 9.98 6.36 -16.67
C ASN A 257 11.39 6.08 -16.14
N LEU A 258 11.84 6.80 -15.11
CA LEU A 258 13.08 6.52 -14.37
C LEU A 258 12.72 6.22 -12.92
N VAL A 259 12.98 4.99 -12.51
CA VAL A 259 12.59 4.42 -11.22
C VAL A 259 13.82 4.21 -10.36
N PHE A 260 13.78 4.72 -9.13
CA PHE A 260 14.80 4.56 -8.10
C PHE A 260 14.22 3.76 -6.93
N LEU A 261 14.92 2.71 -6.52
CA LEU A 261 14.57 1.83 -5.40
C LEU A 261 15.72 1.83 -4.38
N ALA A 262 15.43 2.23 -3.15
CA ALA A 262 16.34 2.13 -2.03
C ALA A 262 16.22 0.73 -1.41
N VAL A 263 17.25 -0.10 -1.58
CA VAL A 263 17.24 -1.49 -1.09
C VAL A 263 17.75 -1.52 0.35
N GLY A 264 16.83 -1.65 1.31
CA GLY A 264 17.14 -1.85 2.74
C GLY A 264 17.16 -3.34 3.12
N GLY A 265 17.53 -3.64 4.37
CA GLY A 265 17.38 -4.99 4.97
C GLY A 265 18.20 -6.14 4.37
N VAL A 266 19.03 -5.87 3.35
CA VAL A 266 19.97 -6.86 2.76
C VAL A 266 21.27 -6.96 3.58
N SER A 267 21.59 -5.93 4.35
CA SER A 267 22.72 -5.85 5.28
C SER A 267 22.31 -4.97 6.47
N HIS A 268 23.26 -4.43 7.25
CA HIS A 268 22.95 -3.49 8.34
C HIS A 268 22.83 -2.02 7.88
N VAL A 269 22.67 -1.81 6.57
CA VAL A 269 22.49 -0.49 5.94
C VAL A 269 21.03 -0.25 5.56
N LEU A 270 20.52 0.92 5.96
CA LEU A 270 19.19 1.42 5.64
C LEU A 270 19.29 2.71 4.80
N PRO A 271 19.16 2.63 3.47
CA PRO A 271 19.04 3.81 2.60
C PRO A 271 17.57 4.24 2.45
N VAL A 272 17.33 5.55 2.44
CA VAL A 272 16.03 6.16 2.12
C VAL A 272 16.21 7.44 1.31
N PHE A 273 15.25 7.77 0.44
CA PHE A 273 15.26 8.99 -0.34
C PHE A 273 14.70 10.19 0.43
N ARG A 274 15.29 11.36 0.17
CA ARG A 274 14.84 12.70 0.57
C ARG A 274 14.93 13.64 -0.63
N SER A 275 14.40 14.85 -0.50
CA SER A 275 14.59 15.94 -1.47
C SER A 275 15.46 17.05 -0.88
N GLU A 276 16.41 17.55 -1.66
CA GLU A 276 17.12 18.79 -1.32
C GLU A 276 16.21 20.03 -1.51
N PRO A 277 16.51 21.19 -0.87
CA PRO A 277 15.77 22.43 -1.07
C PRO A 277 15.74 22.98 -2.51
N ASN A 278 16.64 22.47 -3.38
CA ASN A 278 16.72 22.80 -4.80
C ASN A 278 15.93 21.82 -5.69
N GLY A 279 15.27 20.81 -5.11
CA GLY A 279 14.51 19.78 -5.82
C GLY A 279 15.31 18.57 -6.32
N LYS A 280 16.59 18.41 -5.96
CA LYS A 280 17.37 17.22 -6.30
C LYS A 280 16.94 15.99 -5.50
N LEU A 281 17.06 14.82 -6.12
CA LEU A 281 16.96 13.54 -5.43
C LEU A 281 18.21 13.32 -4.56
N HIS A 282 17.98 12.94 -3.31
CA HIS A 282 19.01 12.77 -2.29
C HIS A 282 18.79 11.46 -1.53
N VAL A 283 19.85 10.81 -1.04
CA VAL A 283 19.76 9.60 -0.21
C VAL A 283 20.32 9.88 1.17
N HIS A 284 19.50 9.63 2.20
CA HIS A 284 19.96 9.52 3.58
C HIS A 284 20.18 8.05 3.92
N ILE A 285 21.30 7.73 4.56
CA ILE A 285 21.77 6.35 4.72
C ILE A 285 22.24 6.15 6.15
N ARG A 286 21.66 5.17 6.87
CA ARG A 286 22.12 4.69 8.19
C ARG A 286 22.92 3.40 8.02
N ASN A 287 23.99 3.22 8.78
CA ASN A 287 24.67 1.93 8.99
C ASN A 287 24.71 1.58 10.47
N ASP A 288 24.20 0.40 10.82
CA ASP A 288 24.17 -0.18 12.18
C ASP A 288 25.22 -1.30 12.37
N GLY A 289 25.92 -1.68 11.29
CA GLY A 289 26.93 -2.73 11.26
C GLY A 289 28.26 -2.32 11.89
N LEU A 290 28.97 -3.29 12.48
CA LEU A 290 30.30 -3.08 13.08
C LEU A 290 31.44 -3.04 12.04
N SER A 291 31.09 -3.01 10.75
CA SER A 291 32.01 -2.93 9.62
C SER A 291 31.56 -1.85 8.63
N GLU A 292 32.50 -1.41 7.80
CA GLU A 292 32.17 -0.62 6.61
C GLU A 292 31.28 -1.46 5.67
N GLU A 293 30.17 -0.87 5.22
CA GLU A 293 29.18 -1.53 4.39
C GLU A 293 28.81 -0.70 3.16
N LYS A 294 28.03 -1.29 2.24
CA LYS A 294 27.64 -0.64 0.98
C LYS A 294 26.15 -0.40 0.93
N ALA A 295 25.77 0.85 0.77
CA ALA A 295 24.42 1.21 0.34
C ALA A 295 24.25 0.93 -1.15
N VAL A 296 23.08 0.43 -1.54
CA VAL A 296 22.73 0.17 -2.94
C VAL A 296 21.40 0.82 -3.28
N ILE A 297 21.41 1.70 -4.27
CA ILE A 297 20.21 2.21 -4.93
C ILE A 297 20.12 1.56 -6.31
N LEU A 298 18.99 0.94 -6.62
CA LEU A 298 18.73 0.41 -7.96
C LEU A 298 18.00 1.47 -8.78
N VAL A 299 18.45 1.67 -10.02
CA VAL A 299 17.91 2.69 -10.93
C VAL A 299 17.59 2.03 -12.26
N SER A 300 16.35 2.14 -12.74
CA SER A 300 15.97 1.62 -14.06
C SER A 300 15.20 2.62 -14.88
N VAL A 301 15.50 2.68 -16.19
CA VAL A 301 14.76 3.45 -17.18
C VAL A 301 13.95 2.52 -18.09
N GLY A 302 12.73 2.93 -18.45
CA GLY A 302 11.87 2.18 -19.37
C GLY A 302 10.74 3.01 -19.97
N ASP A 303 10.32 2.65 -21.19
CA ASP A 303 9.15 3.26 -21.87
C ASP A 303 7.82 2.86 -21.20
N ASP A 304 7.82 1.78 -20.43
CA ASP A 304 6.67 1.26 -19.69
C ASP A 304 6.98 1.26 -18.18
N PHE A 305 6.04 1.77 -17.38
CA PHE A 305 6.23 1.98 -15.94
C PHE A 305 6.30 0.67 -15.15
N ASP A 306 5.39 -0.26 -15.42
CA ASP A 306 5.37 -1.58 -14.76
C ASP A 306 6.66 -2.36 -15.09
N CYS A 307 7.13 -2.28 -16.34
CA CYS A 307 8.43 -2.85 -16.72
C CYS A 307 9.60 -2.21 -15.94
N ALA A 308 9.61 -0.88 -15.79
CA ALA A 308 10.68 -0.17 -15.08
C ALA A 308 10.70 -0.47 -13.56
N ILE A 309 9.54 -0.63 -12.92
CA ILE A 309 9.48 -1.11 -11.52
C ILE A 309 9.88 -2.58 -11.42
N ALA A 310 9.37 -3.44 -12.30
CA ALA A 310 9.72 -4.87 -12.30
C ALA A 310 11.25 -5.08 -12.44
N SER A 311 11.92 -4.26 -13.25
CA SER A 311 13.38 -4.24 -13.42
C SER A 311 14.14 -4.08 -12.09
N VAL A 312 13.83 -3.03 -11.30
CA VAL A 312 14.49 -2.81 -10.00
C VAL A 312 14.06 -3.85 -8.96
N MET A 313 12.78 -4.27 -8.94
CA MET A 313 12.27 -5.21 -7.95
C MET A 313 12.79 -6.64 -8.16
N TYR A 314 12.96 -7.09 -9.40
CA TYR A 314 13.52 -8.42 -9.69
C TYR A 314 15.01 -8.48 -9.31
N HIS A 315 15.77 -7.42 -9.58
CA HIS A 315 17.17 -7.35 -9.16
C HIS A 315 17.34 -7.23 -7.64
N ALA A 316 16.45 -6.50 -6.95
CA ALA A 316 16.41 -6.50 -5.48
C ALA A 316 16.13 -7.89 -4.91
N ARG A 317 15.24 -8.67 -5.54
CA ARG A 317 14.94 -10.05 -5.13
C ARG A 317 16.16 -10.96 -5.26
N ASP A 318 16.93 -10.83 -6.34
CA ASP A 318 18.19 -11.58 -6.51
C ASP A 318 19.24 -11.20 -5.46
N MET A 319 19.35 -9.93 -5.10
CA MET A 319 20.24 -9.46 -4.02
C MET A 319 19.84 -10.08 -2.67
N VAL A 320 18.57 -9.99 -2.29
CA VAL A 320 18.02 -10.59 -1.06
C VAL A 320 18.25 -12.11 -1.03
N ALA A 321 17.95 -12.80 -2.14
CA ALA A 321 18.12 -14.25 -2.25
C ALA A 321 19.60 -14.67 -2.20
N GLY A 322 20.51 -13.85 -2.74
CA GLY A 322 21.95 -14.03 -2.64
C GLY A 322 22.44 -14.01 -1.19
N THR A 323 21.98 -13.04 -0.38
CA THR A 323 22.35 -12.97 1.04
C THR A 323 21.79 -14.15 1.84
N LYS A 324 20.51 -14.52 1.69
CA LYS A 324 19.93 -15.64 2.48
C LYS A 324 20.54 -17.00 2.16
N LYS A 325 21.08 -17.20 0.95
CA LYS A 325 21.84 -18.42 0.59
C LYS A 325 23.18 -18.54 1.32
N ALA A 326 23.70 -17.47 1.93
CA ALA A 326 24.91 -17.53 2.76
C ALA A 326 24.63 -17.95 4.22
N SER A 327 23.36 -18.05 4.63
CA SER A 327 22.95 -18.61 5.93
C SER A 327 22.38 -20.03 5.73
N ASP A 328 23.27 -21.02 5.73
CA ASP A 328 22.96 -22.41 5.33
C ASP A 328 21.89 -23.10 6.21
N GLU A 329 21.83 -22.80 7.51
CA GLU A 329 20.92 -23.49 8.45
C GLU A 329 19.45 -23.06 8.27
N TRP A 330 19.18 -21.74 8.20
CA TRP A 330 17.84 -21.18 8.02
C TRP A 330 17.17 -21.62 6.71
N SER A 331 17.96 -21.74 5.64
CA SER A 331 17.47 -22.18 4.34
C SER A 331 17.05 -23.66 4.34
N GLN A 332 17.71 -24.50 5.14
CA GLN A 332 17.38 -25.92 5.27
C GLN A 332 16.07 -26.13 6.04
N GLU A 333 15.87 -25.41 7.15
CA GLU A 333 14.66 -25.55 7.96
C GLU A 333 13.41 -25.06 7.21
N LEU A 334 13.47 -23.89 6.57
CA LEU A 334 12.37 -23.39 5.74
C LEU A 334 12.04 -24.33 4.57
N SER A 335 13.06 -24.96 3.97
CA SER A 335 12.87 -25.96 2.91
C SER A 335 12.16 -27.21 3.43
N ALA A 336 12.57 -27.75 4.59
CA ALA A 336 11.92 -28.89 5.22
C ALA A 336 10.44 -28.61 5.52
N LEU A 337 10.14 -27.50 6.21
CA LEU A 337 8.77 -27.09 6.54
C LEU A 337 7.92 -26.81 5.29
N LYS A 338 8.51 -26.29 4.20
CA LYS A 338 7.82 -26.09 2.92
C LYS A 338 7.53 -27.42 2.21
N ASN A 339 8.39 -28.43 2.32
CA ASN A 339 8.15 -29.74 1.72
C ASN A 339 7.08 -30.56 2.46
N ASP A 340 6.93 -30.34 3.76
CA ASP A 340 5.83 -30.90 4.57
C ASP A 340 4.48 -30.18 4.35
N PHE A 341 4.48 -29.00 3.71
CA PHE A 341 3.26 -28.30 3.34
C PHE A 341 2.47 -29.08 2.28
N LYS A 342 1.34 -29.64 2.71
CA LYS A 342 0.36 -30.26 1.81
C LYS A 342 -0.65 -29.19 1.39
N PRO A 343 -0.65 -28.74 0.12
CA PRO A 343 -1.69 -27.83 -0.35
C PRO A 343 -3.05 -28.53 -0.28
N GLU A 344 -3.95 -28.02 0.56
CA GLU A 344 -5.37 -28.34 0.44
C GLU A 344 -5.91 -27.72 -0.86
N TRP A 345 -6.79 -28.44 -1.54
CA TRP A 345 -7.09 -28.24 -2.95
C TRP A 345 -7.79 -26.90 -3.23
N LEU A 346 -7.16 -26.03 -4.04
CA LEU A 346 -7.70 -24.81 -4.65
C LEU A 346 -8.27 -23.71 -3.73
N GLU A 347 -8.33 -23.91 -2.42
CA GLU A 347 -9.01 -23.01 -1.48
C GLU A 347 -8.04 -22.53 -0.39
N TYR A 348 -7.84 -21.22 -0.31
CA TYR A 348 -7.00 -20.57 0.70
C TYR A 348 -7.84 -20.09 1.89
N TRP A 349 -7.20 -19.96 3.05
CA TRP A 349 -7.83 -19.52 4.30
C TRP A 349 -8.44 -18.10 4.24
N PHE A 350 -8.06 -17.32 3.23
CA PHE A 350 -8.51 -15.96 2.92
C PHE A 350 -9.59 -15.88 1.82
N ASP A 351 -10.06 -17.02 1.27
CA ASP A 351 -11.10 -17.06 0.23
C ASP A 351 -12.53 -17.06 0.79
N GLY A 352 -12.70 -17.18 2.11
CA GLY A 352 -14.00 -17.05 2.76
C GLY A 352 -14.19 -15.68 3.44
N LEU A 353 -15.45 -15.32 3.65
CA LEU A 353 -15.80 -14.08 4.37
C LEU A 353 -15.32 -14.20 5.82
N GLY A 354 -14.60 -13.18 6.32
CA GLY A 354 -14.14 -13.16 7.71
C GLY A 354 -14.79 -12.07 8.57
N PHE A 355 -14.75 -12.26 9.88
CA PHE A 355 -15.19 -11.29 10.89
C PHE A 355 -14.03 -10.89 11.79
N CYS A 356 -13.87 -9.58 12.04
CA CYS A 356 -12.87 -9.04 12.95
C CYS A 356 -13.53 -8.31 14.13
N THR A 357 -13.10 -8.62 15.35
CA THR A 357 -13.75 -8.10 16.57
C THR A 357 -13.43 -6.64 16.91
N TRP A 358 -12.47 -5.99 16.23
CA TRP A 358 -11.93 -4.69 16.65
C TRP A 358 -12.97 -3.56 16.72
N ASN A 359 -13.52 -3.12 15.58
CA ASN A 359 -14.55 -2.07 15.58
C ASN A 359 -15.89 -2.60 16.11
N ALA A 360 -16.19 -3.88 15.86
CA ALA A 360 -17.42 -4.55 16.28
C ALA A 360 -17.63 -4.59 17.81
N LEU A 361 -16.59 -4.99 18.58
CA LEU A 361 -16.70 -5.29 20.01
C LEU A 361 -15.88 -4.36 20.91
N GLY A 362 -14.94 -3.62 20.31
CA GLY A 362 -14.05 -2.66 20.96
C GLY A 362 -13.05 -3.30 21.92
N GLN A 363 -12.15 -2.46 22.46
CA GLN A 363 -11.03 -2.88 23.31
C GLN A 363 -11.41 -3.70 24.56
N ARG A 364 -12.63 -3.63 25.07
CA ARG A 364 -13.05 -4.42 26.25
C ARG A 364 -13.60 -5.76 25.82
N LEU A 365 -12.75 -6.60 25.24
CA LEU A 365 -13.11 -7.92 24.73
C LEU A 365 -13.32 -8.92 25.87
N THR A 366 -14.26 -9.86 25.68
CA THR A 366 -14.56 -10.96 26.61
C THR A 366 -15.05 -12.17 25.83
N ASP A 367 -14.96 -13.37 26.40
CA ASP A 367 -15.50 -14.59 25.79
C ASP A 367 -17.00 -14.45 25.46
N GLN A 368 -17.81 -13.95 26.40
CA GLN A 368 -19.25 -13.74 26.19
C GLN A 368 -19.56 -12.80 25.03
N LYS A 369 -18.85 -11.67 24.89
CA LYS A 369 -19.04 -10.75 23.75
C LYS A 369 -18.76 -11.41 22.40
N ILE A 370 -17.77 -12.29 22.35
CA ILE A 370 -17.44 -13.04 21.12
C ILE A 370 -18.57 -14.03 20.82
N PHE A 371 -19.07 -14.76 21.82
CA PHE A 371 -20.19 -15.69 21.64
C PHE A 371 -21.46 -14.96 21.18
N ASP A 372 -21.85 -13.89 21.87
CA ASP A 372 -23.01 -13.05 21.51
C ASP A 372 -22.91 -12.54 20.07
N ALA A 373 -21.70 -12.15 19.62
CA ALA A 373 -21.47 -11.67 18.26
C ALA A 373 -21.62 -12.77 17.20
N LEU A 374 -21.05 -13.96 17.44
CA LEU A 374 -21.15 -15.09 16.52
C LEU A 374 -22.57 -15.68 16.47
N ASP A 375 -23.29 -15.66 17.59
CA ASP A 375 -24.72 -15.96 17.64
C ASP A 375 -25.50 -14.98 16.76
N LYS A 376 -25.22 -13.66 16.83
CA LYS A 376 -25.87 -12.66 15.96
C LYS A 376 -25.56 -12.83 14.48
N LEU A 377 -24.32 -13.10 14.10
CA LEU A 377 -23.99 -13.46 12.71
C LEU A 377 -24.80 -14.69 12.26
N SER A 378 -24.90 -15.71 13.12
CA SER A 378 -25.65 -16.94 12.85
C SER A 378 -27.17 -16.70 12.74
N GLU A 379 -27.76 -15.86 13.60
CA GLU A 379 -29.16 -15.42 13.53
C GLU A 379 -29.50 -14.74 12.19
N HIS A 380 -28.54 -14.01 11.61
CA HIS A 380 -28.67 -13.32 10.32
C HIS A 380 -28.22 -14.17 9.11
N ASN A 381 -27.95 -15.47 9.28
CA ASN A 381 -27.38 -16.37 8.26
C ASN A 381 -25.99 -15.96 7.70
N ILE A 382 -25.27 -15.06 8.36
CA ILE A 382 -23.92 -14.65 7.96
C ILE A 382 -22.93 -15.72 8.43
N GLN A 383 -22.53 -16.62 7.53
CA GLN A 383 -21.57 -17.68 7.82
C GLN A 383 -20.14 -17.23 7.46
N VAL A 384 -19.36 -16.84 8.47
CA VAL A 384 -17.95 -16.45 8.28
C VAL A 384 -17.02 -17.65 8.39
N SER A 385 -16.08 -17.81 7.46
CA SER A 385 -15.10 -18.92 7.53
C SER A 385 -13.97 -18.65 8.52
N SER A 386 -13.71 -17.38 8.80
CA SER A 386 -12.48 -16.92 9.44
C SER A 386 -12.81 -15.86 10.50
N LEU A 387 -12.43 -16.13 11.75
CA LEU A 387 -12.60 -15.20 12.87
C LEU A 387 -11.24 -14.60 13.26
N ILE A 388 -11.16 -13.28 13.40
CA ILE A 388 -10.03 -12.57 13.98
C ILE A 388 -10.46 -12.05 15.36
N ILE A 389 -9.95 -12.69 16.41
CA ILE A 389 -10.02 -12.22 17.80
C ILE A 389 -8.93 -11.17 17.96
N ASP A 390 -9.32 -9.90 17.87
CA ASP A 390 -8.40 -8.76 17.86
C ASP A 390 -7.88 -8.37 19.27
N ASP A 391 -7.23 -7.22 19.39
CA ASP A 391 -6.46 -6.79 20.58
C ASP A 391 -7.23 -6.86 21.93
N ASN A 392 -6.46 -7.00 23.01
CA ASN A 392 -6.86 -7.07 24.41
C ASN A 392 -7.61 -8.35 24.85
N TRP A 393 -7.25 -9.50 24.29
CA TRP A 393 -7.61 -10.83 24.84
C TRP A 393 -6.59 -11.37 25.85
N GLN A 394 -5.34 -10.90 25.79
CA GLN A 394 -4.17 -11.46 26.48
C GLN A 394 -4.13 -11.13 27.99
N SER A 395 -3.41 -11.94 28.77
CA SER A 395 -2.99 -11.58 30.13
C SER A 395 -1.98 -10.41 30.11
N ILE A 396 -2.46 -9.21 30.42
CA ILE A 396 -1.73 -7.94 30.29
C ILE A 396 -1.45 -7.30 31.66
N ASP A 397 -0.25 -6.74 31.80
CA ASP A 397 0.16 -5.91 32.92
C ASP A 397 -0.17 -4.44 32.64
N TYR A 398 -1.28 -3.97 33.21
CA TYR A 398 -1.84 -2.62 33.03
C TYR A 398 -1.04 -1.50 33.74
N ARG A 399 0.27 -1.68 33.97
CA ARG A 399 1.16 -0.65 34.52
C ARG A 399 1.51 0.40 33.46
N GLY A 400 1.16 1.65 33.73
CA GLY A 400 1.49 2.79 32.87
C GLY A 400 0.28 3.69 32.57
N PRO A 401 0.48 4.81 31.85
CA PRO A 401 -0.58 5.78 31.58
C PRO A 401 -1.51 5.39 30.42
N SER A 402 -1.15 4.41 29.57
CA SER A 402 -1.94 3.99 28.41
C SER A 402 -1.55 2.59 27.91
N GLN A 403 -2.30 2.04 26.95
CA GLN A 403 -2.01 0.74 26.32
C GLN A 403 -0.57 0.62 25.80
N PHE A 404 0.03 1.73 25.36
CA PHE A 404 1.38 1.78 24.77
C PHE A 404 2.54 1.55 25.78
N GLN A 405 2.21 1.43 27.08
CA GLN A 405 3.14 1.02 28.13
C GLN A 405 2.80 -0.33 28.76
N TYR A 406 1.64 -0.92 28.46
CA TYR A 406 1.23 -2.17 29.08
C TYR A 406 2.08 -3.33 28.55
N GLY A 407 2.56 -4.17 29.47
CA GLY A 407 3.43 -5.30 29.15
C GLY A 407 2.66 -6.62 29.07
N TRP A 408 3.10 -7.52 28.21
CA TRP A 408 2.53 -8.86 28.16
C TRP A 408 3.06 -9.73 29.31
N ASN A 409 2.16 -10.37 30.07
CA ASN A 409 2.52 -11.04 31.31
C ASN A 409 2.62 -12.58 31.20
N ASP A 410 1.70 -13.21 30.47
CA ASP A 410 1.61 -14.66 30.26
C ASP A 410 0.90 -14.97 28.93
N PHE A 411 1.12 -16.16 28.36
CA PHE A 411 0.51 -16.56 27.07
C PHE A 411 -1.02 -16.76 27.15
N GLU A 412 -1.55 -17.05 28.33
CA GLU A 412 -2.99 -17.27 28.55
C GLU A 412 -3.79 -15.97 28.42
N ALA A 413 -5.08 -16.10 28.09
CA ALA A 413 -6.02 -14.99 28.02
C ALA A 413 -6.24 -14.32 29.39
N GLU A 414 -6.70 -13.06 29.40
CA GLU A 414 -7.01 -12.32 30.64
C GLU A 414 -8.06 -13.05 31.49
N PRO A 415 -7.72 -13.57 32.70
CA PRO A 415 -8.62 -14.45 33.44
C PRO A 415 -9.96 -13.84 33.86
N LYS A 416 -10.10 -12.50 33.90
CA LYS A 416 -11.38 -11.84 34.14
C LYS A 416 -12.29 -11.77 32.91
N ALA A 417 -11.70 -11.74 31.72
CA ALA A 417 -12.39 -11.63 30.44
C ALA A 417 -12.62 -13.01 29.79
N PHE A 418 -11.79 -13.99 30.13
CA PHE A 418 -11.80 -15.37 29.64
C PHE A 418 -11.66 -16.34 30.83
N PRO A 419 -12.67 -16.45 31.71
CA PRO A 419 -12.57 -17.16 33.00
C PRO A 419 -12.32 -18.67 32.91
N LYS A 420 -12.36 -19.26 31.71
CA LYS A 420 -12.03 -20.67 31.45
C LYS A 420 -10.79 -20.85 30.55
N GLY A 421 -10.05 -19.77 30.29
CA GLY A 421 -8.89 -19.74 29.40
C GLY A 421 -9.23 -19.84 27.92
N LEU A 422 -8.27 -19.49 27.07
CA LEU A 422 -8.41 -19.42 25.61
C LEU A 422 -8.91 -20.74 25.04
N LYS A 423 -8.33 -21.88 25.45
CA LYS A 423 -8.70 -23.20 24.94
C LYS A 423 -10.18 -23.54 25.14
N SER A 424 -10.78 -23.14 26.26
CA SER A 424 -12.22 -23.36 26.49
C SER A 424 -13.07 -22.46 25.60
N THR A 425 -12.65 -21.22 25.38
CA THR A 425 -13.32 -20.26 24.48
C THR A 425 -13.31 -20.75 23.05
N ILE A 426 -12.15 -21.17 22.53
CA ILE A 426 -12.01 -21.68 21.16
C ILE A 426 -12.77 -23.00 20.96
N SER A 427 -12.74 -23.89 21.95
CA SER A 427 -13.54 -25.13 21.92
C SER A 427 -15.04 -24.84 21.85
N HIS A 428 -15.52 -23.83 22.56
CA HIS A 428 -16.92 -23.39 22.51
C HIS A 428 -17.29 -22.80 21.14
N ILE A 429 -16.43 -21.95 20.56
CA ILE A 429 -16.63 -21.38 19.22
C ILE A 429 -16.75 -22.48 18.17
N ARG A 430 -15.78 -23.41 18.12
CA ARG A 430 -15.78 -24.51 17.13
C ARG A 430 -16.93 -25.50 17.33
N GLN A 431 -17.47 -25.62 18.55
CA GLN A 431 -18.63 -26.48 18.83
C GLN A 431 -19.96 -25.87 18.36
N ASN A 432 -20.16 -24.56 18.54
CA ASN A 432 -21.44 -23.90 18.24
C ASN A 432 -21.49 -23.27 16.84
N HIS A 433 -20.34 -22.85 16.30
CA HIS A 433 -20.21 -22.25 14.97
C HIS A 433 -19.24 -23.07 14.08
N PRO A 434 -19.58 -24.33 13.71
CA PRO A 434 -18.70 -25.24 12.98
C PRO A 434 -18.36 -24.79 11.54
N HIS A 435 -18.98 -23.71 11.07
CA HIS A 435 -18.65 -23.06 9.79
C HIS A 435 -17.39 -22.17 9.88
N ILE A 436 -16.98 -21.78 11.10
CA ILE A 436 -15.73 -21.04 11.35
C ILE A 436 -14.57 -22.05 11.28
N GLN A 437 -13.93 -22.09 10.11
CA GLN A 437 -12.82 -22.97 9.80
C GLN A 437 -11.53 -22.48 10.47
N HIS A 438 -11.28 -21.17 10.42
CA HIS A 438 -10.04 -20.55 10.87
C HIS A 438 -10.29 -19.56 12.00
N ILE A 439 -9.41 -19.59 13.00
CA ILE A 439 -9.49 -18.65 14.13
C ILE A 439 -8.10 -18.10 14.37
N ALA A 440 -7.97 -16.79 14.14
CA ALA A 440 -6.78 -16.00 14.40
C ALA A 440 -6.91 -15.24 15.72
N VAL A 441 -5.77 -15.04 16.39
CA VAL A 441 -5.64 -14.07 17.49
C VAL A 441 -4.66 -12.96 17.12
N TRP A 442 -4.92 -11.75 17.62
CA TRP A 442 -4.01 -10.62 17.52
C TRP A 442 -2.87 -10.71 18.55
N HIS A 443 -1.66 -10.30 18.19
CA HIS A 443 -0.58 -9.99 19.16
C HIS A 443 0.44 -9.03 18.56
N ALA A 444 1.22 -8.33 19.39
CA ALA A 444 2.34 -7.52 18.92
C ALA A 444 3.60 -8.38 18.69
N LEU A 445 4.48 -8.00 17.77
CA LEU A 445 5.74 -8.72 17.50
C LEU A 445 6.67 -8.82 18.74
N LEU A 446 6.64 -7.82 19.61
CA LEU A 446 7.44 -7.72 20.83
C LEU A 446 6.66 -8.09 22.11
N GLY A 447 5.46 -8.67 21.95
CA GLY A 447 4.55 -9.04 23.04
C GLY A 447 3.25 -8.24 22.99
N TYR A 448 3.09 -7.26 23.88
CA TYR A 448 2.04 -6.25 23.79
C TYR A 448 2.62 -4.91 23.31
N TRP A 449 1.80 -3.87 23.20
CA TRP A 449 2.24 -2.52 22.77
C TRP A 449 3.39 -1.93 23.61
N GLY A 450 3.49 -2.27 24.90
CA GLY A 450 4.60 -1.92 25.81
C GLY A 450 5.68 -3.00 25.95
N GLY A 451 5.60 -4.10 25.19
CA GLY A 451 6.56 -5.21 25.20
C GLY A 451 6.19 -6.33 26.18
N ILE A 452 7.18 -6.84 26.89
CA ILE A 452 7.03 -7.86 27.93
C ILE A 452 6.94 -7.17 29.31
N ALA A 453 6.05 -7.64 30.18
CA ALA A 453 5.96 -7.16 31.56
C ALA A 453 7.26 -7.50 32.32
N PRO A 454 8.06 -6.52 32.83
CA PRO A 454 9.40 -6.78 33.34
C PRO A 454 9.47 -7.72 34.55
N ASP A 455 8.41 -7.73 35.37
CA ASP A 455 8.25 -8.61 36.53
C ASP A 455 7.28 -9.76 36.26
N GLY A 456 6.81 -9.90 35.02
CA GLY A 456 5.81 -10.88 34.61
C GLY A 456 6.33 -12.31 34.59
N LYS A 457 5.46 -13.25 34.23
CA LYS A 457 5.86 -14.66 34.10
C LYS A 457 6.82 -14.86 32.92
N LEU A 458 6.54 -14.22 31.77
CA LEU A 458 7.40 -14.29 30.58
C LEU A 458 8.83 -13.81 30.86
N ALA A 459 9.03 -12.64 31.48
CA ALA A 459 10.36 -12.12 31.83
C ALA A 459 11.13 -12.96 32.88
N LYS A 460 10.46 -13.89 33.57
CA LYS A 460 11.09 -14.87 34.48
C LYS A 460 11.41 -16.21 33.80
N THR A 461 10.77 -16.51 32.67
CA THR A 461 10.95 -17.76 31.90
C THR A 461 11.95 -17.61 30.76
N TYR A 462 12.02 -16.41 30.18
CA TYR A 462 12.90 -16.07 29.07
C TYR A 462 13.85 -14.94 29.48
N LYS A 463 15.08 -14.98 29.00
CA LYS A 463 16.03 -13.87 29.10
C LYS A 463 15.46 -12.67 28.35
N THR A 464 15.46 -11.51 28.99
CA THR A 464 15.03 -10.24 28.40
C THR A 464 16.17 -9.22 28.37
N ILE A 465 16.08 -8.25 27.48
CA ILE A 465 16.86 -7.01 27.52
C ILE A 465 15.92 -5.80 27.59
N GLU A 466 16.48 -4.63 27.87
CA GLU A 466 15.82 -3.34 27.75
C GLU A 466 16.36 -2.61 26.52
N VAL A 467 15.46 -2.01 25.74
CA VAL A 467 15.77 -1.22 24.53
C VAL A 467 15.06 0.13 24.61
N THR A 468 15.61 1.17 23.98
CA THR A 468 14.99 2.51 24.00
C THR A 468 14.33 2.80 22.66
N ARG A 469 13.03 3.13 22.69
CA ARG A 469 12.28 3.59 21.52
C ARG A 469 12.39 5.11 21.37
N GLU A 470 12.57 5.58 20.15
CA GLU A 470 12.37 6.98 19.78
C GLU A 470 10.91 7.38 20.05
N ASP A 471 10.68 8.63 20.50
CA ASP A 471 9.32 9.08 20.74
C ASP A 471 8.62 9.47 19.44
N ALA A 472 7.39 9.00 19.29
CA ALA A 472 6.59 9.27 18.10
C ALA A 472 5.82 10.57 18.30
N ASP A 473 6.42 11.70 17.90
CA ASP A 473 5.78 13.03 17.84
C ASP A 473 4.45 13.05 17.04
N ARG A 474 4.15 11.98 16.27
CA ARG A 474 2.93 11.82 15.48
C ARG A 474 1.88 10.97 16.21
N ARG A 475 0.62 11.41 16.12
CA ARG A 475 -0.60 10.85 16.76
C ARG A 475 -0.75 11.00 18.29
N ASN A 476 0.19 11.63 19.01
CA ASN A 476 0.22 11.56 20.49
C ASN A 476 0.22 10.11 21.01
N LEU A 477 0.84 9.18 20.28
CA LEU A 477 1.10 7.83 20.75
C LEU A 477 2.41 7.88 21.55
N PRO A 478 2.39 7.75 22.90
CA PRO A 478 3.61 7.78 23.71
C PRO A 478 4.40 6.47 23.54
N LEU A 479 4.96 6.24 22.34
CA LEU A 479 5.78 5.08 22.03
C LEU A 479 7.20 5.22 22.60
N GLY A 480 7.66 6.45 22.86
CA GLY A 480 9.01 6.71 23.32
C GLY A 480 9.39 6.05 24.64
N GLY A 481 10.69 5.86 24.82
CA GLY A 481 11.30 5.37 26.04
C GLY A 481 11.48 3.86 26.11
N LYS A 482 11.76 3.37 27.32
CA LYS A 482 12.24 2.02 27.59
C LYS A 482 11.16 0.96 27.35
N MET A 483 11.57 -0.15 26.75
CA MET A 483 10.75 -1.33 26.48
C MET A 483 11.53 -2.59 26.87
N THR A 484 10.89 -3.53 27.56
CA THR A 484 11.49 -4.85 27.83
C THR A 484 11.08 -5.82 26.73
N VAL A 485 12.08 -6.47 26.12
CA VAL A 485 11.91 -7.39 24.98
C VAL A 485 12.65 -8.70 25.26
N ILE A 486 12.26 -9.80 24.62
CA ILE A 486 12.98 -11.08 24.69
C ILE A 486 14.38 -10.90 24.07
N ALA A 487 15.40 -11.42 24.74
CA ALA A 487 16.79 -11.37 24.30
C ALA A 487 17.05 -12.36 23.16
N GLN A 488 18.08 -12.09 22.34
CA GLN A 488 18.39 -12.81 21.10
C GLN A 488 18.42 -14.33 21.27
N GLU A 489 18.98 -14.81 22.39
CA GLU A 489 19.15 -16.24 22.65
C GLU A 489 17.83 -16.99 22.90
N ASP A 490 16.76 -16.27 23.24
CA ASP A 490 15.46 -16.85 23.62
C ASP A 490 14.32 -16.53 22.64
N VAL A 491 14.50 -15.65 21.65
CA VAL A 491 13.42 -15.25 20.70
C VAL A 491 12.81 -16.47 20.00
N ASN A 492 13.64 -17.39 19.50
CA ASN A 492 13.18 -18.62 18.83
C ASN A 492 12.40 -19.54 19.78
N ARG A 493 12.87 -19.68 21.03
CA ARG A 493 12.22 -20.52 22.06
C ARG A 493 10.87 -19.93 22.46
N PHE A 494 10.83 -18.63 22.68
CA PHE A 494 9.63 -17.86 23.01
C PHE A 494 8.54 -18.01 21.93
N TYR A 495 8.89 -17.83 20.65
CA TYR A 495 7.93 -17.94 19.55
C TYR A 495 7.42 -19.38 19.35
N ASP A 496 8.28 -20.39 19.45
CA ASP A 496 7.86 -21.78 19.37
C ASP A 496 6.94 -22.18 20.54
N ASP A 497 7.29 -21.79 21.76
CA ASP A 497 6.50 -22.05 22.96
C ASP A 497 5.13 -21.36 22.88
N PHE A 498 5.08 -20.10 22.43
CA PHE A 498 3.84 -19.33 22.29
C PHE A 498 2.91 -19.92 21.22
N TYR A 499 3.45 -20.20 20.02
CA TYR A 499 2.61 -20.67 18.92
C TYR A 499 2.18 -22.13 19.12
N ARG A 500 2.98 -22.94 19.81
CA ARG A 500 2.55 -24.25 20.30
C ARG A 500 1.39 -24.11 21.30
N PHE A 501 1.47 -23.19 22.26
CA PHE A 501 0.34 -22.93 23.18
C PHE A 501 -0.94 -22.51 22.45
N LEU A 502 -0.84 -21.62 21.45
CA LEU A 502 -1.98 -21.22 20.61
C LEU A 502 -2.57 -22.41 19.83
N SER A 503 -1.71 -23.20 19.18
CA SER A 503 -2.12 -24.41 18.45
C SER A 503 -2.79 -25.44 19.37
N ASP A 504 -2.22 -25.67 20.56
CA ASP A 504 -2.79 -26.51 21.61
C ASP A 504 -4.14 -25.96 22.12
N ALA A 505 -4.38 -24.65 22.08
CA ALA A 505 -5.65 -24.02 22.39
C ALA A 505 -6.69 -24.12 21.24
N GLY A 506 -6.27 -24.53 20.04
CA GLY A 506 -7.12 -24.65 18.85
C GLY A 506 -7.14 -23.42 17.93
N ILE A 507 -6.27 -22.44 18.18
CA ILE A 507 -5.97 -21.34 17.26
C ILE A 507 -5.14 -21.89 16.09
N ASP A 508 -5.41 -21.40 14.88
CA ASP A 508 -4.77 -21.90 13.67
C ASP A 508 -4.27 -20.82 12.71
N ALA A 509 -4.27 -19.56 13.16
CA ALA A 509 -3.75 -18.39 12.48
C ALA A 509 -3.38 -17.28 13.48
N VAL A 510 -2.70 -16.21 13.04
CA VAL A 510 -2.42 -15.00 13.84
C VAL A 510 -2.53 -13.72 13.03
N LYS A 511 -2.93 -12.61 13.68
CA LYS A 511 -2.71 -11.24 13.20
C LYS A 511 -1.57 -10.65 14.03
N THR A 512 -0.38 -10.57 13.46
CA THR A 512 0.79 -10.05 14.17
C THR A 512 1.00 -8.58 13.84
N ASP A 513 0.96 -7.75 14.86
CA ASP A 513 0.87 -6.30 14.73
C ASP A 513 2.04 -5.58 15.39
N ALA A 514 2.04 -4.25 15.26
CA ALA A 514 3.11 -3.36 15.73
C ALA A 514 4.54 -3.83 15.34
N GLN A 515 4.70 -4.53 14.22
CA GLN A 515 5.98 -5.12 13.82
C GLN A 515 7.08 -4.06 13.65
N PHE A 516 6.72 -2.87 13.17
CA PHE A 516 7.58 -1.70 13.06
C PHE A 516 8.28 -1.26 14.34
N MET A 517 7.83 -1.71 15.53
CA MET A 517 8.40 -1.26 16.79
C MET A 517 9.92 -1.52 16.85
N ILE A 518 10.42 -2.56 16.17
CA ILE A 518 11.85 -2.88 16.06
C ILE A 518 12.65 -1.86 15.23
N ASP A 519 12.00 -1.13 14.31
CA ASP A 519 12.57 -0.04 13.51
C ASP A 519 12.55 1.30 14.28
N THR A 520 11.88 1.36 15.45
CA THR A 520 11.84 2.57 16.33
C THR A 520 12.92 2.59 17.41
N TRP A 521 13.71 1.53 17.56
CA TRP A 521 14.80 1.51 18.55
C TRP A 521 15.87 2.57 18.22
N ILE A 522 16.50 3.15 19.24
CA ILE A 522 17.53 4.20 19.08
C ILE A 522 18.92 3.58 18.91
N GLU A 523 19.21 2.53 19.68
CA GLU A 523 20.51 1.89 19.74
C GLU A 523 20.80 1.04 18.48
N ALA A 524 22.05 1.06 17.99
CA ALA A 524 22.43 0.27 16.81
C ALA A 524 22.52 -1.25 17.10
N SER A 525 22.93 -1.69 18.30
CA SER A 525 23.05 -3.12 18.58
C SER A 525 21.73 -3.89 18.57
N PRO A 526 20.62 -3.44 19.19
CA PRO A 526 19.35 -4.15 19.08
C PRO A 526 18.84 -4.21 17.64
N ARG A 527 18.97 -3.13 16.85
CA ARG A 527 18.57 -3.15 15.44
C ARG A 527 19.36 -4.18 14.63
N ARG A 528 20.69 -4.16 14.76
CA ARG A 528 21.60 -5.10 14.08
C ARG A 528 21.34 -6.56 14.49
N ASP A 529 21.19 -6.82 15.78
CA ASP A 529 21.24 -8.18 16.34
C ASP A 529 19.85 -8.82 16.53
N LEU A 530 18.76 -8.04 16.62
CA LEU A 530 17.41 -8.53 16.88
C LEU A 530 16.40 -8.38 15.74
N ILE A 531 16.50 -7.39 14.83
CA ILE A 531 15.45 -7.18 13.81
C ILE A 531 15.18 -8.44 13.00
N ASN A 532 16.23 -8.99 12.38
CA ASN A 532 16.11 -10.20 11.57
C ASN A 532 15.79 -11.42 12.44
N THR A 533 16.34 -11.52 13.66
CA THR A 533 16.04 -12.60 14.60
C THR A 533 14.54 -12.67 14.95
N TYR A 534 13.88 -11.54 15.21
CA TYR A 534 12.43 -11.52 15.44
C TYR A 534 11.62 -11.85 14.17
N LEU A 535 11.99 -11.25 13.03
CA LEU A 535 11.29 -11.49 11.75
C LEU A 535 11.38 -12.95 11.30
N ASP A 536 12.55 -13.58 11.43
CA ASP A 536 12.74 -14.98 11.03
C ASP A 536 12.13 -15.95 12.06
N ALA A 537 12.25 -15.71 13.37
CA ALA A 537 11.59 -16.52 14.41
C ALA A 537 10.06 -16.54 14.28
N TRP A 538 9.48 -15.37 14.01
CA TRP A 538 8.07 -15.20 13.68
C TRP A 538 7.69 -15.97 12.41
N THR A 539 8.49 -15.84 11.34
CA THR A 539 8.24 -16.51 10.05
C THR A 539 8.28 -18.04 10.19
N ILE A 540 9.31 -18.60 10.84
CA ILE A 540 9.42 -20.04 11.07
C ILE A 540 8.28 -20.55 11.93
N SER A 541 7.98 -19.89 13.04
CA SER A 541 6.95 -20.37 13.96
C SER A 541 5.56 -20.32 13.32
N THR A 542 5.27 -19.29 12.51
CA THR A 542 4.03 -19.21 11.72
C THR A 542 3.93 -20.36 10.72
N LEU A 543 5.02 -20.71 10.02
CA LEU A 543 5.04 -21.82 9.09
C LEU A 543 4.86 -23.16 9.81
N ARG A 544 5.57 -23.37 10.93
CA ARG A 544 5.58 -24.60 11.74
C ARG A 544 4.22 -24.91 12.39
N HIS A 545 3.58 -23.92 13.00
CA HIS A 545 2.37 -24.13 13.82
C HIS A 545 1.06 -23.78 13.11
N PHE A 546 1.09 -22.88 12.12
CA PHE A 546 -0.12 -22.37 11.43
C PHE A 546 -0.08 -22.56 9.91
N SER A 547 0.91 -23.28 9.36
CA SER A 547 1.05 -23.50 7.91
C SER A 547 1.02 -22.21 7.09
N ALA A 548 1.70 -21.16 7.60
CA ALA A 548 1.75 -19.81 7.03
C ALA A 548 0.43 -18.99 7.08
N LYS A 549 -0.59 -19.43 7.82
CA LYS A 549 -1.81 -18.63 8.06
C LYS A 549 -1.52 -17.48 9.02
N ALA A 550 -1.12 -16.33 8.49
CA ALA A 550 -0.98 -15.10 9.25
C ALA A 550 -1.29 -13.84 8.44
N ILE A 551 -1.72 -12.81 9.16
CA ILE A 551 -1.76 -11.41 8.73
C ILE A 551 -0.56 -10.70 9.36
N SER A 552 0.35 -10.23 8.51
CA SER A 552 1.42 -9.34 8.92
C SER A 552 0.89 -7.90 8.88
N CYS A 553 0.76 -7.29 10.06
CA CYS A 553 0.28 -5.93 10.26
C CYS A 553 1.40 -5.02 10.80
N MET A 554 1.30 -3.72 10.53
CA MET A 554 2.32 -2.71 10.85
C MET A 554 3.74 -3.07 10.40
N SER A 555 3.87 -3.58 9.16
CA SER A 555 5.09 -4.22 8.64
C SER A 555 5.58 -3.71 7.27
N GLN A 556 5.25 -2.46 6.88
CA GLN A 556 5.82 -1.84 5.67
C GLN A 556 7.06 -0.97 5.94
N PHE A 557 7.88 -1.34 6.93
CA PHE A 557 9.23 -0.82 7.11
C PHE A 557 10.24 -1.62 6.27
N PRO A 558 11.37 -1.03 5.82
CA PRO A 558 12.22 -1.62 4.79
C PRO A 558 12.74 -3.03 5.13
N GLU A 559 13.17 -3.28 6.36
CA GLU A 559 13.66 -4.59 6.79
C GLU A 559 12.58 -5.66 6.67
N ALA A 560 11.32 -5.40 7.06
CA ALA A 560 10.23 -6.35 6.83
C ALA A 560 9.94 -6.55 5.33
N LEU A 561 9.93 -5.48 4.54
CA LEU A 561 9.67 -5.53 3.09
C LEU A 561 10.72 -6.38 2.34
N PHE A 562 12.01 -6.15 2.60
CA PHE A 562 13.09 -6.83 1.88
C PHE A 562 13.52 -8.16 2.52
N HIS A 563 13.66 -8.25 3.85
CA HIS A 563 14.13 -9.47 4.52
C HIS A 563 13.03 -10.52 4.72
N SER A 564 11.80 -10.11 5.10
CA SER A 564 10.71 -11.06 5.38
C SER A 564 9.76 -11.26 4.20
N GLN A 565 9.39 -10.19 3.48
CA GLN A 565 8.30 -10.21 2.50
C GLN A 565 8.73 -10.43 1.05
N MET A 566 9.92 -9.98 0.64
CA MET A 566 10.44 -10.22 -0.72
C MET A 566 10.80 -11.69 -1.04
N PRO A 567 11.30 -12.53 -0.11
CA PRO A 567 11.66 -13.92 -0.40
C PRO A 567 10.48 -14.82 -0.80
N THR A 568 10.63 -15.56 -1.90
CA THR A 568 9.64 -16.51 -2.45
C THR A 568 9.84 -17.96 -1.96
N ASN A 569 10.69 -18.17 -0.95
CA ASN A 569 11.02 -19.49 -0.40
C ASN A 569 10.00 -20.04 0.61
N ARG A 570 8.89 -19.33 0.84
CA ARG A 570 7.79 -19.70 1.75
C ARG A 570 6.43 -19.45 1.08
N PRO A 571 5.30 -19.97 1.59
CA PRO A 571 3.98 -19.58 1.12
C PRO A 571 3.73 -18.07 1.24
N THR A 572 2.87 -17.56 0.37
CA THR A 572 2.34 -16.19 0.42
C THR A 572 1.60 -15.95 1.73
N ILE A 573 1.85 -14.83 2.39
CA ILE A 573 1.13 -14.40 3.61
C ILE A 573 0.25 -13.19 3.31
N LEU A 574 -0.76 -12.97 4.14
CA LEU A 574 -1.48 -11.69 4.11
C LEU A 574 -0.58 -10.60 4.70
N VAL A 575 -0.54 -9.45 4.03
CA VAL A 575 0.10 -8.24 4.56
C VAL A 575 -0.89 -7.11 4.42
N ARG A 576 -1.37 -6.58 5.54
CA ARG A 576 -2.19 -5.36 5.58
C ARG A 576 -1.51 -4.29 4.72
N ASN A 577 -2.25 -3.42 4.02
CA ASN A 577 -1.68 -2.54 2.97
C ASN A 577 -1.95 -1.01 3.10
N SER A 578 -2.89 -0.53 3.92
CA SER A 578 -3.09 0.90 4.25
C SER A 578 -3.20 1.18 5.76
N ASP A 579 -3.16 2.44 6.18
CA ASP A 579 -3.55 2.76 7.56
C ASP A 579 -4.94 2.20 7.92
N ASP A 580 -5.25 2.11 9.22
CA ASP A 580 -6.48 1.51 9.71
C ASP A 580 -7.74 2.13 9.05
N PHE A 581 -8.78 1.33 8.87
CA PHE A 581 -10.10 1.84 8.50
C PHE A 581 -10.71 2.64 9.67
N PHE A 582 -10.80 3.97 9.50
CA PHE A 582 -11.40 4.89 10.47
C PHE A 582 -12.84 5.28 10.05
N PRO A 583 -13.89 4.59 10.53
CA PRO A 583 -15.27 4.87 10.10
C PRO A 583 -15.69 6.32 10.41
N GLU A 584 -15.33 6.83 11.59
CA GLU A 584 -15.71 8.18 12.06
C GLU A 584 -14.95 9.34 11.39
N ILE A 585 -14.13 9.09 10.34
CA ILE A 585 -13.31 10.11 9.68
C ILE A 585 -13.64 10.12 8.18
N PRO A 586 -14.58 10.96 7.72
CA PRO A 586 -15.02 10.99 6.32
C PRO A 586 -13.90 11.17 5.29
N ALA A 587 -12.89 11.99 5.62
CA ALA A 587 -11.73 12.20 4.76
C ALA A 587 -10.81 10.97 4.63
N SER A 588 -10.91 10.01 5.54
CA SER A 588 -10.10 8.79 5.50
C SER A 588 -10.53 7.82 4.41
N HIS A 589 -11.82 7.75 4.06
CA HIS A 589 -12.33 6.73 3.13
C HIS A 589 -11.68 6.79 1.74
N PRO A 590 -11.65 7.95 1.03
CA PRO A 590 -11.03 8.01 -0.29
C PRO A 590 -9.51 7.83 -0.17
N TRP A 591 -8.89 8.36 0.89
CA TRP A 591 -7.46 8.21 1.17
C TRP A 591 -7.04 6.76 1.45
N HIS A 592 -7.90 5.96 2.10
CA HIS A 592 -7.69 4.54 2.40
C HIS A 592 -7.56 3.72 1.12
N VAL A 593 -8.53 3.88 0.21
CA VAL A 593 -8.54 3.20 -1.09
C VAL A 593 -7.41 3.70 -1.99
N TRP A 594 -7.15 5.01 -1.98
CA TRP A 594 -6.03 5.63 -2.70
C TRP A 594 -4.67 5.08 -2.26
N THR A 595 -4.42 5.04 -0.95
CA THR A 595 -3.18 4.51 -0.36
C THR A 595 -3.00 3.04 -0.70
N ASN A 596 -4.05 2.23 -0.54
CA ASN A 596 -4.00 0.82 -0.89
C ASN A 596 -3.63 0.58 -2.36
N ALA A 597 -4.31 1.24 -3.29
CA ALA A 597 -4.11 1.05 -4.72
C ALA A 597 -2.69 1.45 -5.19
N HIS A 598 -2.10 2.48 -4.59
CA HIS A 598 -0.73 2.89 -4.91
C HIS A 598 0.32 2.01 -4.21
N ASN A 599 0.11 1.62 -2.96
CA ASN A 599 1.02 0.69 -2.27
C ASN A 599 1.07 -0.67 -3.00
N ALA A 600 -0.04 -1.13 -3.57
CA ALA A 600 -0.11 -2.36 -4.37
C ALA A 600 0.83 -2.37 -5.59
N ILE A 601 1.23 -1.21 -6.13
CA ILE A 601 2.26 -1.09 -7.19
C ILE A 601 3.59 -1.70 -6.72
N PHE A 602 3.94 -1.54 -5.44
CA PHE A 602 5.14 -2.13 -4.86
C PHE A 602 4.89 -3.55 -4.35
N MET A 603 3.79 -3.75 -3.61
CA MET A 603 3.48 -5.01 -2.95
C MET A 603 3.30 -6.18 -3.94
N GLN A 604 2.85 -5.92 -5.18
CA GLN A 604 2.73 -6.96 -6.24
C GLN A 604 4.05 -7.67 -6.57
N HIS A 605 5.21 -7.12 -6.20
CA HIS A 605 6.51 -7.71 -6.45
C HIS A 605 7.10 -8.46 -5.23
N LEU A 606 6.39 -8.47 -4.10
CA LEU A 606 6.73 -9.23 -2.90
C LEU A 606 5.95 -10.56 -2.84
N ASN A 607 6.35 -11.46 -1.94
CA ASN A 607 5.67 -12.73 -1.69
C ASN A 607 4.51 -12.56 -0.67
N VAL A 608 3.56 -11.70 -1.03
CA VAL A 608 2.49 -11.21 -0.15
C VAL A 608 1.17 -11.08 -0.89
N LEU A 609 0.07 -11.19 -0.17
CA LEU A 609 -1.26 -10.79 -0.64
C LEU A 609 -1.69 -9.54 0.16
N PRO A 610 -1.80 -8.36 -0.49
CA PRO A 610 -2.26 -7.14 0.14
C PRO A 610 -3.67 -7.27 0.74
N ASP A 611 -3.76 -7.10 2.05
CA ASP A 611 -5.00 -6.99 2.80
C ASP A 611 -5.38 -5.50 2.90
N TRP A 612 -6.55 -5.15 2.36
CA TRP A 612 -7.05 -3.77 2.31
C TRP A 612 -7.79 -3.35 3.57
N ASP A 613 -7.65 -4.12 4.65
CA ASP A 613 -8.25 -3.95 5.97
C ASP A 613 -9.76 -4.21 6.01
N MET A 614 -10.27 -4.48 7.21
CA MET A 614 -11.69 -4.65 7.49
C MET A 614 -12.51 -3.40 7.16
N PHE A 615 -13.83 -3.54 7.11
CA PHE A 615 -14.77 -2.42 6.97
C PHE A 615 -16.12 -2.76 7.60
N GLN A 616 -17.01 -1.76 7.70
CA GLN A 616 -18.39 -1.93 8.15
C GLN A 616 -19.35 -1.94 6.96
N THR A 617 -20.29 -2.86 6.94
CA THR A 617 -21.35 -3.00 5.93
C THR A 617 -22.48 -1.98 6.14
N VAL A 618 -22.64 -1.46 7.36
CA VAL A 618 -23.60 -0.41 7.71
C VAL A 618 -22.86 0.91 7.99
N HIS A 619 -22.58 1.67 6.93
CA HIS A 619 -21.93 2.99 6.95
C HIS A 619 -22.25 3.76 5.66
N GLU A 620 -22.14 5.10 5.67
CA GLU A 620 -22.40 5.92 4.46
C GLU A 620 -21.46 5.62 3.29
N TYR A 621 -20.27 5.08 3.59
CA TYR A 621 -19.25 4.65 2.62
C TYR A 621 -19.20 3.13 2.36
N SER A 622 -20.14 2.33 2.87
CA SER A 622 -20.04 0.86 2.82
C SER A 622 -19.98 0.28 1.40
N GLY A 623 -20.83 0.75 0.48
CA GLY A 623 -20.77 0.33 -0.92
C GLY A 623 -19.43 0.66 -1.60
N PHE A 624 -18.83 1.79 -1.24
CA PHE A 624 -17.50 2.20 -1.74
C PHE A 624 -16.39 1.29 -1.18
N HIS A 625 -16.43 0.95 0.12
CA HIS A 625 -15.46 0.04 0.72
C HIS A 625 -15.62 -1.41 0.24
N ALA A 626 -16.86 -1.92 0.13
CA ALA A 626 -17.14 -3.25 -0.39
C ALA A 626 -16.63 -3.41 -1.83
N ALA A 627 -16.93 -2.45 -2.72
CA ALA A 627 -16.42 -2.44 -4.08
C ALA A 627 -14.88 -2.41 -4.12
N ALA A 628 -14.25 -1.58 -3.28
CA ALA A 628 -12.79 -1.51 -3.17
C ALA A 628 -12.16 -2.85 -2.73
N ARG A 629 -12.75 -3.55 -1.76
CA ARG A 629 -12.30 -4.89 -1.34
C ARG A 629 -12.51 -5.92 -2.46
N CYS A 630 -13.67 -5.92 -3.13
CA CYS A 630 -13.95 -6.83 -4.25
C CYS A 630 -12.95 -6.68 -5.40
N VAL A 631 -12.46 -5.48 -5.72
CA VAL A 631 -11.45 -5.28 -6.80
C VAL A 631 -10.00 -5.45 -6.34
N SER A 632 -9.74 -5.57 -5.03
CA SER A 632 -8.39 -5.60 -4.45
C SER A 632 -7.61 -6.89 -4.77
N GLY A 633 -8.30 -8.00 -4.99
CA GLY A 633 -7.72 -9.35 -5.07
C GLY A 633 -7.39 -10.00 -3.70
N GLY A 634 -7.48 -9.23 -2.62
CA GLY A 634 -7.21 -9.65 -1.23
C GLY A 634 -8.43 -10.20 -0.49
N PRO A 635 -8.32 -10.40 0.84
CA PRO A 635 -9.40 -10.85 1.71
C PRO A 635 -10.51 -9.79 1.88
N ILE A 636 -11.67 -10.23 2.40
CA ILE A 636 -12.74 -9.35 2.88
C ILE A 636 -13.06 -9.69 4.33
N TYR A 637 -12.89 -8.70 5.21
CA TYR A 637 -13.25 -8.78 6.62
C TYR A 637 -14.34 -7.75 6.94
N ILE A 638 -15.44 -8.20 7.53
CA ILE A 638 -16.45 -7.32 8.12
C ILE A 638 -16.18 -7.12 9.62
N THR A 639 -16.52 -5.94 10.14
CA THR A 639 -16.35 -5.58 11.57
C THR A 639 -17.55 -4.79 12.09
N ASP A 640 -18.73 -5.23 11.65
CA ASP A 640 -20.03 -4.68 11.99
C ASP A 640 -20.36 -4.81 13.48
N VAL A 641 -21.17 -3.87 13.99
CA VAL A 641 -21.82 -4.03 15.29
C VAL A 641 -22.75 -5.26 15.20
N PRO A 642 -22.67 -6.24 16.13
CA PRO A 642 -23.44 -7.47 16.01
C PRO A 642 -24.96 -7.25 15.95
N GLY A 643 -25.59 -7.72 14.87
CA GLY A 643 -27.00 -7.51 14.56
C GLY A 643 -27.29 -6.31 13.65
N GLU A 644 -26.30 -5.50 13.33
CA GLU A 644 -26.39 -4.35 12.41
C GLU A 644 -25.59 -4.65 11.14
N HIS A 645 -26.22 -5.34 10.18
CA HIS A 645 -25.59 -5.85 8.96
C HIS A 645 -26.38 -5.45 7.71
N ASP A 646 -25.69 -5.00 6.67
CA ASP A 646 -26.27 -4.82 5.32
C ASP A 646 -26.16 -6.15 4.55
N MET A 647 -27.24 -6.93 4.58
CA MET A 647 -27.31 -8.24 3.92
C MET A 647 -27.24 -8.13 2.39
N ASP A 648 -27.90 -7.13 1.80
CA ASP A 648 -27.89 -6.91 0.35
C ASP A 648 -26.47 -6.59 -0.13
N LEU A 649 -25.66 -5.91 0.68
CA LEU A 649 -24.26 -5.65 0.39
C LEU A 649 -23.36 -6.88 0.60
N ILE A 650 -23.61 -7.70 1.63
CA ILE A 650 -22.89 -8.96 1.87
C ILE A 650 -23.11 -9.95 0.71
N GLU A 651 -24.35 -10.06 0.19
CA GLU A 651 -24.70 -10.90 -0.96
C GLU A 651 -24.09 -10.39 -2.28
N GLN A 652 -23.75 -9.09 -2.39
CA GLN A 652 -23.04 -8.54 -3.55
C GLN A 652 -21.54 -8.87 -3.56
N MET A 653 -20.93 -9.15 -2.41
CA MET A 653 -19.48 -9.42 -2.28
C MET A 653 -19.13 -10.87 -1.95
N SER A 654 -20.12 -11.74 -1.76
CA SER A 654 -19.91 -13.14 -1.39
C SER A 654 -20.98 -14.08 -1.96
N GLY A 655 -20.69 -15.38 -1.98
CA GLY A 655 -21.62 -16.40 -2.43
C GLY A 655 -21.34 -17.78 -1.83
N HIS A 656 -22.31 -18.68 -1.90
CA HIS A 656 -22.18 -20.03 -1.35
C HIS A 656 -21.58 -21.02 -2.34
N THR A 657 -20.56 -21.76 -1.90
CA THR A 657 -20.08 -22.96 -2.61
C THR A 657 -21.13 -24.07 -2.58
N PRO A 658 -21.02 -25.11 -3.45
CA PRO A 658 -21.86 -26.31 -3.36
C PRO A 658 -21.77 -27.09 -2.04
N ARG A 659 -20.80 -26.75 -1.16
CA ARG A 659 -20.64 -27.31 0.20
C ARG A 659 -21.27 -26.43 1.29
N GLY A 660 -21.95 -25.33 0.93
CA GLY A 660 -22.59 -24.39 1.83
C GLY A 660 -21.68 -23.27 2.35
N LYS A 661 -20.34 -23.41 2.27
CA LYS A 661 -19.39 -22.38 2.72
C LYS A 661 -19.54 -21.09 1.91
N THR A 662 -19.59 -19.95 2.59
CA THR A 662 -19.50 -18.61 2.01
C THR A 662 -18.07 -18.30 1.56
N VAL A 663 -17.92 -17.93 0.29
CA VAL A 663 -16.66 -17.46 -0.34
C VAL A 663 -16.83 -16.04 -0.85
N ILE A 664 -15.74 -15.27 -0.86
CA ILE A 664 -15.73 -13.87 -1.31
C ILE A 664 -15.49 -13.77 -2.82
N PHE A 665 -16.03 -12.73 -3.45
CA PHE A 665 -15.73 -12.42 -4.85
C PHE A 665 -14.47 -11.54 -4.94
N ARG A 666 -13.39 -12.10 -5.51
CA ARG A 666 -12.11 -11.40 -5.73
C ARG A 666 -11.45 -11.78 -7.06
N PRO A 667 -10.72 -10.86 -7.72
CA PRO A 667 -9.94 -11.13 -8.92
C PRO A 667 -8.72 -12.03 -8.64
N SER A 668 -8.17 -12.62 -9.71
CA SER A 668 -6.95 -13.43 -9.65
C SER A 668 -5.68 -12.58 -9.49
N SER A 669 -5.68 -11.35 -10.03
CA SER A 669 -4.61 -10.37 -9.84
C SER A 669 -4.95 -9.37 -8.75
N LEU A 670 -3.91 -8.77 -8.17
CA LEU A 670 -4.06 -7.65 -7.25
C LEU A 670 -4.66 -6.43 -7.94
N GLY A 671 -5.48 -5.69 -7.22
CA GLY A 671 -5.94 -4.35 -7.58
C GLY A 671 -4.85 -3.33 -7.31
N LYS A 672 -4.45 -2.56 -8.32
CA LYS A 672 -3.48 -1.46 -8.19
C LYS A 672 -3.89 -0.22 -8.98
N ALA A 673 -3.32 0.93 -8.65
CA ALA A 673 -3.51 2.15 -9.43
C ALA A 673 -2.93 1.97 -10.86
N VAL A 674 -3.75 2.26 -11.88
CA VAL A 674 -3.37 2.13 -13.30
C VAL A 674 -2.54 3.32 -13.78
N ASP A 675 -2.77 4.49 -13.20
CA ASP A 675 -2.15 5.75 -13.58
C ASP A 675 -1.26 6.27 -12.43
N PRO A 676 -0.01 5.80 -12.30
CA PRO A 676 0.81 5.97 -11.09
C PRO A 676 1.33 7.39 -10.86
N TYR A 677 1.11 8.32 -11.80
CA TYR A 677 1.58 9.71 -11.74
C TYR A 677 0.46 10.72 -11.46
N ILE A 678 -0.78 10.27 -11.25
CA ILE A 678 -1.90 11.15 -10.87
C ILE A 678 -1.79 11.45 -9.39
N GLY A 679 -1.73 12.73 -9.02
CA GLY A 679 -1.81 13.16 -7.62
C GLY A 679 -3.21 12.99 -7.01
N TYR A 680 -3.28 12.86 -5.68
CA TYR A 680 -4.57 12.86 -4.96
C TYR A 680 -5.37 14.15 -5.19
N ASP A 681 -4.66 15.23 -5.53
CA ASP A 681 -5.19 16.57 -5.78
C ASP A 681 -5.17 16.96 -7.27
N ASP A 682 -5.03 16.00 -8.20
CA ASP A 682 -5.04 16.26 -9.66
C ASP A 682 -6.44 16.40 -10.27
N ASP A 683 -7.50 16.33 -9.45
CA ASP A 683 -8.91 16.41 -9.84
C ASP A 683 -9.34 15.30 -10.85
N LEU A 684 -8.67 14.14 -10.74
CA LEU A 684 -8.87 12.97 -11.60
C LEU A 684 -9.27 11.73 -10.78
N LEU A 685 -10.10 10.87 -11.37
CA LEU A 685 -10.54 9.62 -10.73
C LEU A 685 -9.38 8.63 -10.58
N LEU A 686 -9.26 8.04 -9.38
CA LEU A 686 -8.46 6.84 -9.16
C LEU A 686 -9.00 5.70 -10.03
N LYS A 687 -8.14 5.13 -10.86
CA LYS A 687 -8.43 3.90 -11.61
C LYS A 687 -7.71 2.74 -10.94
N VAL A 688 -8.47 1.83 -10.33
CA VAL A 688 -7.96 0.55 -9.84
C VAL A 688 -8.12 -0.49 -10.94
N GLY A 689 -7.01 -1.09 -11.37
CA GLY A 689 -6.98 -2.16 -12.36
C GLY A 689 -6.72 -3.50 -11.69
N SER A 690 -7.55 -4.49 -12.01
CA SER A 690 -7.39 -5.90 -11.63
C SER A 690 -7.96 -6.81 -12.73
N TYR A 691 -7.61 -8.09 -12.68
CA TYR A 691 -7.95 -9.08 -13.69
C TYR A 691 -8.29 -10.44 -13.05
N HIS A 692 -9.28 -11.14 -13.61
CA HIS A 692 -9.63 -12.50 -13.23
C HIS A 692 -9.49 -13.43 -14.43
N GLY A 693 -8.73 -14.51 -14.25
CA GLY A 693 -8.43 -15.51 -15.28
C GLY A 693 -7.18 -16.32 -14.95
N GLU A 694 -6.90 -17.34 -15.75
CA GLU A 694 -5.66 -18.11 -15.68
C GLU A 694 -4.48 -17.24 -16.16
N ASN A 695 -3.69 -16.73 -15.22
CA ASN A 695 -2.39 -16.17 -15.55
C ASN A 695 -1.44 -17.33 -15.90
N TYR A 696 -1.02 -17.40 -17.17
CA TYR A 696 0.08 -18.25 -17.63
C TYR A 696 1.42 -17.79 -17.01
N LEU A 697 1.59 -18.06 -15.71
CA LEU A 697 2.83 -17.83 -14.94
C LEU A 697 3.20 -19.03 -14.04
N GLU A 698 2.52 -20.17 -14.17
CA GLU A 698 3.13 -21.46 -13.84
C GLU A 698 4.16 -21.82 -14.93
N GLY A 699 5.34 -21.21 -14.82
CA GLY A 699 6.54 -21.70 -15.48
C GLY A 699 6.99 -22.99 -14.81
N GLY A 700 6.43 -24.12 -15.23
CA GLY A 700 6.91 -25.43 -14.81
C GLY A 700 8.25 -25.77 -15.45
N GLU A 701 9.32 -25.78 -14.63
CA GLU A 701 10.16 -26.95 -14.34
C GLU A 701 10.92 -26.75 -13.02
#